data_AF-A0AA46SXM8-F1
#
_entry.id   AF-A0AA46SXM8-F1
#
_cell.length_a   1.000
_cell.length_b   1.000
_cell.length_c   1.000
_cell.angle_alpha   90.00
_cell.angle_beta   90.00
_cell.angle_gamma   90.00
#
_symmetry.space_group_name_H-M   'P 1'
#
loop_
_entity.id
_entity.type
_entity.pdbx_description
1 polymer ?
#
loop_
_entity_poly.entity_id
_entity_poly.type
_entity_poly.pdbx_seq_one_letter_code
_entity_poly.pdbx_strand_id
1 'polypeptide(L)'
;MALGSRAVAGDEKNKSDDNNIALGYAANAHGGASLAMGYTARSTAASGIAIGNAADASGEKSIAMGYAANANGGASIAMGYTAKSTASSGIAIGNAADASGEKSIAMGYGATSAGRNGTAMGYGATSAGGNGTAIGKFAHADDDNSLALGAGAAAAQAGAVALGSGSSTAAAVATTGGTLNGTTYTYAGTKPGSTVSVGSVGHERTVTNVAAGRVSGTSTDAVNGSQLYATNTELGEVGTTVNSIQQGAGVKYAHTNSTKADSTASGTDSSAMGPAASAYGDSAVALGNGAVAGDANDPAVANAVALGKAATASGGDSLALGAGAAAAQAGAVALGSGSSTAAAVATTGGTLNGTAYTYAGAAPGSTVSVGSAGHERTVTNVAAGRVSGTSTDAVNGSQLYATNTELGKVGTAVNSIQQGAGVKYAHTHSTKADSTASGTDSSAMGPAASAYGDSAVALGNGAVAGDANDPAVVNAVALGKAATASGGAAIAVGNNSKAQALNSISVGNASEATGDYSSAIGYQAKATGAASSAIGTLAEASGGYSSAAGYLAKATSSGSSAFGTGANASGVYSSAFGTSAQAIAKDAMAMGVSALASGKDGMAIGAFANAIGAQSTAVGAAANAYGDSAVALGNRAVAGDANDSAVANAVALGAGAAAAQAGAVALGSGSSTAAAVATTGGTLNGTAYTYAGTNPGSTVSVGSAGHERTVTNVAAGRVSGTSTDAVNGSQLYATNTELGKVGTTVNSIQQGAGVKYAHTHSTKADSTASGTDSSAMGPAASAYGDSAVALGDGAVAGDAHDPAVANAVALGKAATASGGDSLALGAGAAAAQAGAVALGSGSSTAAAVATTGGTLNGTAYTYAGAAPGSTVSVGSAGHERTVTNVAAGRVSETSTDAVNGSQLYATNTELGKVGTKVDELDNTVQQFQNGNTVRYVHTNSSGADSTATGADSTAVGAAANAYGDSAVALGNSAVAGDANDPAVANAVALGKAATASGGDSLALGAGAAAAQAGAVALGSGSSTAAAVATTGGTLNGSAYTYAGAAPTSTVSVGSAGHERTVTNVAAGRVSETSTDAVNGSQLYATNTELGKVGTTVNSIQEGAGVKYAHTHSTKADSTASGTDSSAMGPAANAYGDSAVALGNGAVAGDANDSAVANAVALGKAATASGGDSLALGAGAAAAQAGAVALGSGSSTRGGGDHRRDLNGTAYTTPALRRAAR
;
A
#
# COMPACT_ATOMS: atom_id res chain seq x y z
N MET A 1 -47.13 55.69 -19.04
CA MET A 1 -48.58 55.76 -18.70
C MET A 1 -48.73 56.03 -17.21
N ALA A 2 -49.46 57.07 -16.80
CA ALA A 2 -49.79 57.33 -15.41
C ALA A 2 -51.32 57.45 -15.26
N LEU A 3 -51.92 56.73 -14.31
CA LEU A 3 -53.37 56.68 -14.10
C LEU A 3 -53.69 56.68 -12.60
N GLY A 4 -53.96 57.87 -12.06
CA GLY A 4 -54.28 58.07 -10.64
C GLY A 4 -53.81 59.43 -10.14
N SER A 5 -54.39 59.91 -9.04
CA SER A 5 -54.00 61.20 -8.47
C SER A 5 -52.59 61.11 -7.87
N ARG A 6 -51.73 62.05 -8.29
CA ARG A 6 -50.29 62.10 -7.95
C ARG A 6 -49.46 60.91 -8.49
N ALA A 7 -50.00 60.12 -9.43
CA ALA A 7 -49.21 59.07 -10.09
C ALA A 7 -48.12 59.67 -11.00
N VAL A 8 -46.93 59.07 -11.01
CA VAL A 8 -45.77 59.53 -11.79
C VAL A 8 -45.20 58.35 -12.58
N ALA A 9 -44.94 58.54 -13.87
CA ALA A 9 -44.30 57.55 -14.74
C ALA A 9 -43.23 58.22 -15.59
N GLY A 10 -41.97 57.77 -15.44
CA GLY A 10 -40.76 58.44 -15.93
C GLY A 10 -40.21 59.47 -14.92
N ASP A 11 -39.03 60.02 -15.17
CA ASP A 11 -38.52 61.25 -14.55
C ASP A 11 -38.61 62.40 -15.57
N GLU A 12 -39.23 63.53 -15.18
CA GLU A 12 -39.31 64.73 -16.03
C GLU A 12 -37.93 65.28 -16.45
N LYS A 13 -36.87 64.91 -15.74
CA LYS A 13 -35.48 65.29 -16.03
C LYS A 13 -34.74 64.33 -16.97
N ASN A 14 -35.21 63.10 -17.15
CA ASN A 14 -34.45 62.05 -17.84
C ASN A 14 -35.23 61.45 -19.02
N LYS A 15 -34.96 61.93 -20.23
CA LYS A 15 -35.66 61.53 -21.48
C LYS A 15 -35.26 60.15 -22.03
N SER A 16 -34.86 59.22 -21.15
CA SER A 16 -34.46 57.85 -21.49
C SER A 16 -35.35 56.79 -20.83
N ASP A 17 -36.26 57.18 -19.93
CA ASP A 17 -37.11 56.26 -19.17
C ASP A 17 -38.46 56.00 -19.88
N ASP A 18 -38.38 55.33 -21.04
CA ASP A 18 -39.55 54.92 -21.83
C ASP A 18 -40.26 53.69 -21.28
N ASN A 19 -41.54 53.53 -21.65
CA ASN A 19 -42.44 52.39 -21.34
C ASN A 19 -42.89 52.23 -19.87
N ASN A 20 -42.68 53.22 -19.01
CA ASN A 20 -43.08 53.16 -17.60
C ASN A 20 -44.60 53.17 -17.40
N ILE A 21 -45.11 52.44 -16.40
CA ILE A 21 -46.54 52.36 -16.05
C ILE A 21 -46.76 52.60 -14.56
N ALA A 22 -47.54 53.63 -14.20
CA ALA A 22 -47.96 53.91 -12.83
C ALA A 22 -49.50 53.95 -12.70
N LEU A 23 -50.08 53.14 -11.80
CA LEU A 23 -51.53 52.98 -11.64
C LEU A 23 -51.91 53.07 -10.15
N GLY A 24 -52.58 54.13 -9.71
CA GLY A 24 -53.04 54.32 -8.32
C GLY A 24 -52.73 55.68 -7.70
N TYR A 25 -53.17 55.89 -6.45
CA TYR A 25 -52.85 57.11 -5.69
C TYR A 25 -51.36 57.16 -5.38
N ALA A 26 -50.66 58.21 -5.82
CA ALA A 26 -49.23 58.41 -5.59
C ALA A 26 -48.33 57.22 -6.00
N ALA A 27 -48.77 56.40 -6.98
CA ALA A 27 -47.94 55.36 -7.57
C ALA A 27 -46.80 55.98 -8.39
N ASN A 28 -45.57 55.50 -8.26
CA ASN A 28 -44.39 56.10 -8.87
C ASN A 28 -43.53 55.04 -9.59
N ALA A 29 -43.42 55.15 -10.91
CA ALA A 29 -42.62 54.29 -11.79
C ALA A 29 -41.55 55.13 -12.50
N HIS A 30 -40.38 55.35 -11.89
CA HIS A 30 -39.35 56.25 -12.42
C HIS A 30 -38.39 55.61 -13.43
N GLY A 31 -37.86 54.41 -13.17
CA GLY A 31 -36.83 53.80 -14.03
C GLY A 31 -37.41 53.16 -15.30
N GLY A 32 -36.70 53.23 -16.42
CA GLY A 32 -37.15 52.74 -17.73
C GLY A 32 -37.79 51.35 -17.71
N ALA A 33 -38.93 51.21 -18.38
CA ALA A 33 -39.78 50.01 -18.42
C ALA A 33 -40.24 49.48 -17.05
N SER A 34 -40.38 50.35 -16.03
CA SER A 34 -40.92 49.97 -14.71
C SER A 34 -42.45 49.94 -14.64
N LEU A 35 -42.98 49.15 -13.71
CA LEU A 35 -44.39 49.07 -13.35
C LEU A 35 -44.58 49.40 -11.85
N ALA A 36 -45.52 50.28 -11.53
CA ALA A 36 -45.93 50.59 -10.15
C ALA A 36 -47.47 50.63 -10.04
N MET A 37 -48.07 49.69 -9.34
CA MET A 37 -49.52 49.54 -9.20
C MET A 37 -49.94 49.51 -7.73
N GLY A 38 -50.75 50.48 -7.29
CA GLY A 38 -51.29 50.54 -5.93
C GLY A 38 -51.19 51.92 -5.28
N TYR A 39 -51.71 52.03 -4.06
CA TYR A 39 -51.54 53.21 -3.22
C TYR A 39 -50.07 53.34 -2.79
N THR A 40 -49.41 54.45 -3.11
CA THR A 40 -47.98 54.71 -2.84
C THR A 40 -47.02 53.59 -3.27
N ALA A 41 -47.36 52.82 -4.31
CA ALA A 41 -46.45 51.85 -4.91
C ALA A 41 -45.28 52.57 -5.58
N ARG A 42 -44.05 52.06 -5.45
CA ARG A 42 -42.83 52.68 -5.96
C ARG A 42 -41.98 51.66 -6.73
N SER A 43 -41.52 52.03 -7.92
CA SER A 43 -40.50 51.32 -8.69
C SER A 43 -39.54 52.36 -9.27
N THR A 44 -38.29 52.39 -8.80
CA THR A 44 -37.34 53.49 -9.10
C THR A 44 -36.16 53.11 -9.97
N ALA A 45 -35.96 51.83 -10.25
CA ALA A 45 -34.89 51.34 -11.11
C ALA A 45 -35.47 50.64 -12.36
N ALA A 46 -34.62 50.49 -13.39
CA ALA A 46 -35.04 49.95 -14.67
C ALA A 46 -35.64 48.54 -14.54
N SER A 47 -36.74 48.29 -15.26
CA SER A 47 -37.49 47.03 -15.27
C SER A 47 -38.03 46.54 -13.92
N GLY A 48 -38.12 47.40 -12.90
CA GLY A 48 -38.70 47.04 -11.59
C GLY A 48 -40.24 46.97 -11.61
N ILE A 49 -40.83 45.99 -10.93
CA ILE A 49 -42.28 45.76 -10.83
C ILE A 49 -42.74 45.86 -9.37
N ALA A 50 -43.50 46.91 -9.03
CA ALA A 50 -44.16 47.06 -7.74
C ALA A 50 -45.68 46.92 -7.88
N ILE A 51 -46.32 45.98 -7.18
CA ILE A 51 -47.78 45.75 -7.21
C ILE A 51 -48.31 45.55 -5.79
N GLY A 52 -48.83 46.62 -5.19
CA GLY A 52 -49.45 46.61 -3.86
C GLY A 52 -49.45 47.98 -3.19
N ASN A 53 -50.19 48.12 -2.08
CA ASN A 53 -50.13 49.32 -1.24
C ASN A 53 -48.74 49.41 -0.61
N ALA A 54 -48.02 50.51 -0.83
CA ALA A 54 -46.64 50.75 -0.38
C ALA A 54 -45.60 49.70 -0.82
N ALA A 55 -45.86 48.95 -1.91
CA ALA A 55 -44.85 48.08 -2.51
C ALA A 55 -43.70 48.90 -3.08
N ASP A 56 -42.44 48.52 -2.82
CA ASP A 56 -41.22 49.23 -3.19
C ASP A 56 -40.27 48.31 -3.96
N ALA A 57 -40.22 48.44 -5.29
CA ALA A 57 -39.31 47.74 -6.19
C ALA A 57 -38.13 48.69 -6.57
N SER A 58 -37.29 49.03 -5.60
CA SER A 58 -36.19 49.98 -5.83
C SER A 58 -34.97 49.38 -6.55
N GLY A 59 -34.86 48.05 -6.66
CA GLY A 59 -33.75 47.40 -7.36
C GLY A 59 -33.97 47.25 -8.87
N GLU A 60 -32.89 47.29 -9.67
CA GLU A 60 -32.96 46.99 -11.10
C GLU A 60 -33.53 45.59 -11.33
N LYS A 61 -34.51 45.42 -12.22
CA LYS A 61 -35.21 44.13 -12.49
C LYS A 61 -35.84 43.47 -11.25
N SER A 62 -36.17 44.26 -10.21
CA SER A 62 -36.77 43.75 -8.98
C SER A 62 -38.29 43.56 -9.08
N ILE A 63 -38.87 42.71 -8.22
CA ILE A 63 -40.32 42.44 -8.18
C ILE A 63 -40.82 42.52 -6.73
N ALA A 64 -41.56 43.56 -6.37
CA ALA A 64 -42.23 43.72 -5.08
C ALA A 64 -43.76 43.57 -5.25
N MET A 65 -44.38 42.51 -4.73
CA MET A 65 -45.82 42.30 -4.84
C MET A 65 -46.48 42.01 -3.48
N GLY A 66 -47.35 42.91 -3.02
CA GLY A 66 -48.04 42.82 -1.74
C GLY A 66 -48.09 44.14 -0.98
N TYR A 67 -48.80 44.16 0.16
CA TYR A 67 -48.81 45.31 1.07
C TYR A 67 -47.40 45.50 1.67
N ALA A 68 -46.79 46.67 1.51
CA ALA A 68 -45.46 47.01 2.01
C ALA A 68 -44.35 45.99 1.63
N ALA A 69 -44.49 45.31 0.49
CA ALA A 69 -43.44 44.44 -0.05
C ALA A 69 -42.23 45.30 -0.51
N ASN A 70 -41.01 44.88 -0.23
CA ASN A 70 -39.78 45.64 -0.48
C ASN A 70 -38.76 44.80 -1.25
N ALA A 71 -38.47 45.12 -2.50
CA ALA A 71 -37.51 44.45 -3.38
C ALA A 71 -36.44 45.46 -3.81
N ASN A 72 -35.52 45.77 -2.89
CA ASN A 72 -34.54 46.86 -3.05
C ASN A 72 -33.17 46.38 -3.55
N GLY A 73 -32.95 45.05 -3.65
CA GLY A 73 -31.77 44.47 -4.30
C GLY A 73 -31.93 44.33 -5.82
N GLY A 74 -30.82 44.38 -6.58
CA GLY A 74 -30.85 44.11 -8.02
C GLY A 74 -31.29 42.66 -8.32
N ALA A 75 -32.24 42.47 -9.23
CA ALA A 75 -32.92 41.21 -9.52
C ALA A 75 -33.54 40.51 -8.29
N SER A 76 -33.94 41.27 -7.27
CA SER A 76 -34.60 40.74 -6.07
C SER A 76 -36.11 40.53 -6.26
N ILE A 77 -36.69 39.57 -5.55
CA ILE A 77 -38.13 39.28 -5.53
C ILE A 77 -38.61 39.35 -4.07
N ALA A 78 -39.70 40.06 -3.81
CA ALA A 78 -40.38 40.14 -2.52
C ALA A 78 -41.91 40.05 -2.73
N MET A 79 -42.52 38.91 -2.39
CA MET A 79 -43.93 38.63 -2.63
C MET A 79 -44.66 38.28 -1.33
N GLY A 80 -45.51 39.18 -0.84
CA GLY A 80 -46.31 39.01 0.36
C GLY A 80 -46.50 40.29 1.18
N TYR A 81 -47.31 40.20 2.23
CA TYR A 81 -47.49 41.29 3.20
C TYR A 81 -46.19 41.52 3.97
N THR A 82 -45.59 42.71 3.88
CA THR A 82 -44.28 43.08 4.46
C THR A 82 -43.12 42.13 4.07
N ALA A 83 -43.21 41.47 2.92
CA ALA A 83 -42.09 40.69 2.37
C ALA A 83 -40.91 41.61 2.01
N LYS A 84 -39.67 41.21 2.29
CA LYS A 84 -38.48 42.05 2.15
C LYS A 84 -37.35 41.28 1.49
N SER A 85 -36.75 41.85 0.45
CA SER A 85 -35.58 41.34 -0.24
C SER A 85 -34.66 42.51 -0.60
N THR A 86 -33.70 42.79 0.28
CA THR A 86 -32.88 44.01 0.24
C THR A 86 -31.51 43.85 -0.40
N ALA A 87 -31.08 42.61 -0.67
CA ALA A 87 -29.80 42.31 -1.32
C ALA A 87 -30.02 41.69 -2.71
N SER A 88 -29.02 41.80 -3.57
CA SER A 88 -29.13 41.38 -4.97
C SER A 88 -29.46 39.89 -5.10
N SER A 89 -30.38 39.57 -6.00
CA SER A 89 -30.89 38.23 -6.31
C SER A 89 -31.56 37.49 -5.14
N GLY A 90 -31.94 38.18 -4.05
CA GLY A 90 -32.70 37.58 -2.95
C GLY A 90 -34.17 37.31 -3.32
N ILE A 91 -34.77 36.23 -2.83
CA ILE A 91 -36.17 35.82 -3.09
C ILE A 91 -36.92 35.65 -1.76
N ALA A 92 -37.76 36.61 -1.40
CA ALA A 92 -38.67 36.54 -0.25
C ALA A 92 -40.11 36.25 -0.71
N ILE A 93 -40.75 35.19 -0.20
CA ILE A 93 -42.13 34.81 -0.54
C ILE A 93 -42.89 34.42 0.74
N GLY A 94 -43.77 35.29 1.21
CA GLY A 94 -44.56 35.07 2.42
C GLY A 94 -44.90 36.36 3.17
N ASN A 95 -45.78 36.27 4.17
CA ASN A 95 -45.99 37.36 5.12
C ASN A 95 -44.73 37.52 5.99
N ALA A 96 -44.15 38.71 6.03
CA ALA A 96 -42.93 39.05 6.77
C ALA A 96 -41.71 38.15 6.45
N ALA A 97 -41.63 37.62 5.23
CA ALA A 97 -40.43 36.90 4.76
C ALA A 97 -39.30 37.90 4.46
N ASP A 98 -38.07 37.65 4.94
CA ASP A 98 -36.92 38.57 4.83
C ASP A 98 -35.70 37.88 4.19
N ALA A 99 -35.50 38.06 2.88
CA ALA A 99 -34.33 37.64 2.12
C ALA A 99 -33.28 38.78 2.10
N SER A 100 -32.68 39.06 3.25
CA SER A 100 -31.67 40.12 3.40
C SER A 100 -30.27 39.72 2.93
N GLY A 101 -29.99 38.43 2.76
CA GLY A 101 -28.73 37.95 2.19
C GLY A 101 -28.67 38.05 0.66
N GLU A 102 -27.49 38.35 0.13
CA GLU A 102 -27.23 38.28 -1.32
C GLU A 102 -27.51 36.85 -1.83
N LYS A 103 -28.33 36.70 -2.90
CA LYS A 103 -28.79 35.40 -3.45
C LYS A 103 -29.52 34.50 -2.44
N SER A 104 -30.07 35.07 -1.36
CA SER A 104 -30.79 34.31 -0.34
C SER A 104 -32.23 33.95 -0.79
N ILE A 105 -32.79 32.89 -0.21
CA ILE A 105 -34.18 32.47 -0.42
C ILE A 105 -34.87 32.40 0.95
N ALA A 106 -36.01 33.07 1.10
CA ALA A 106 -36.82 33.08 2.31
C ALA A 106 -38.29 32.82 1.94
N MET A 107 -38.82 31.61 2.20
CA MET A 107 -40.18 31.22 1.81
C MET A 107 -41.00 30.73 3.00
N GLY A 108 -42.04 31.47 3.38
CA GLY A 108 -42.93 31.16 4.50
C GLY A 108 -43.27 32.40 5.35
N TYR A 109 -44.23 32.23 6.27
CA TYR A 109 -44.58 33.28 7.24
C TYR A 109 -43.40 33.52 8.18
N GLY A 110 -42.84 34.74 8.21
CA GLY A 110 -41.69 35.10 9.05
C GLY A 110 -40.39 34.36 8.71
N ALA A 111 -40.26 33.76 7.51
CA ALA A 111 -39.04 33.11 7.10
C ALA A 111 -37.93 34.16 6.88
N THR A 112 -36.76 33.98 7.49
CA THR A 112 -35.65 34.95 7.44
C THR A 112 -34.41 34.28 6.86
N SER A 113 -33.85 34.84 5.80
CA SER A 113 -32.58 34.41 5.21
C SER A 113 -31.63 35.59 5.06
N ALA A 114 -30.83 35.80 6.10
CA ALA A 114 -29.88 36.91 6.20
C ALA A 114 -28.49 36.55 5.63
N GLY A 115 -28.15 35.26 5.59
CA GLY A 115 -26.89 34.76 5.04
C GLY A 115 -26.83 34.83 3.51
N ARG A 116 -25.65 35.15 2.95
CA ARG A 116 -25.41 35.05 1.50
C ARG A 116 -25.64 33.63 1.02
N ASN A 117 -26.37 33.43 -0.07
CA ASN A 117 -26.84 32.13 -0.59
C ASN A 117 -27.67 31.31 0.43
N GLY A 118 -28.12 31.90 1.54
CA GLY A 118 -28.86 31.19 2.58
C GLY A 118 -30.26 30.80 2.10
N THR A 119 -30.77 29.64 2.51
CA THR A 119 -32.13 29.19 2.21
C THR A 119 -32.92 28.97 3.50
N ALA A 120 -34.03 29.67 3.68
CA ALA A 120 -34.96 29.51 4.79
C ALA A 120 -36.37 29.18 4.27
N MET A 121 -36.91 28.01 4.62
CA MET A 121 -38.19 27.51 4.12
C MET A 121 -39.06 26.97 5.26
N GLY A 122 -40.16 27.66 5.56
CA GLY A 122 -41.11 27.30 6.60
C GLY A 122 -41.53 28.47 7.49
N TYR A 123 -42.54 28.28 8.33
CA TYR A 123 -42.98 29.26 9.31
C TYR A 123 -41.83 29.57 10.29
N GLY A 124 -41.34 30.81 10.32
CA GLY A 124 -40.24 31.24 11.20
C GLY A 124 -38.92 30.50 10.98
N ALA A 125 -38.69 29.93 9.80
CA ALA A 125 -37.39 29.35 9.45
C ALA A 125 -36.34 30.46 9.34
N THR A 126 -35.15 30.25 9.90
CA THR A 126 -34.06 31.24 9.95
C THR A 126 -32.77 30.66 9.38
N SER A 127 -32.21 31.29 8.35
CA SER A 127 -30.84 31.05 7.88
C SER A 127 -30.04 32.35 8.06
N ALA A 128 -29.19 32.37 9.10
CA ALA A 128 -28.37 33.54 9.41
C ALA A 128 -26.96 33.44 8.81
N GLY A 129 -26.40 32.23 8.75
CA GLY A 129 -25.08 31.97 8.18
C GLY A 129 -25.05 31.91 6.65
N GLY A 130 -23.92 32.26 6.06
CA GLY A 130 -23.66 32.13 4.61
C GLY A 130 -23.74 30.68 4.16
N ASN A 131 -24.46 30.43 3.06
CA ASN A 131 -24.84 29.11 2.54
C ASN A 131 -25.66 28.25 3.54
N GLY A 132 -26.14 28.82 4.64
CA GLY A 132 -26.96 28.12 5.63
C GLY A 132 -28.31 27.68 5.05
N THR A 133 -28.80 26.50 5.42
CA THR A 133 -30.08 25.95 4.93
C THR A 133 -30.98 25.52 6.08
N ALA A 134 -32.09 26.23 6.28
CA ALA A 134 -33.09 25.96 7.31
C ALA A 134 -34.43 25.59 6.66
N ILE A 135 -34.86 24.33 6.80
CA ILE A 135 -36.09 23.80 6.20
C ILE A 135 -36.95 23.15 7.29
N GLY A 136 -38.04 23.82 7.66
CA GLY A 136 -38.97 23.41 8.71
C GLY A 136 -39.55 24.59 9.50
N LYS A 137 -40.66 24.37 10.20
CA LYS A 137 -41.22 25.37 11.13
C LYS A 137 -40.22 25.63 12.26
N PHE A 138 -39.74 26.87 12.40
CA PHE A 138 -38.66 27.23 13.34
C PHE A 138 -37.38 26.40 13.14
N ALA A 139 -37.01 26.07 11.89
CA ALA A 139 -35.67 25.57 11.60
C ALA A 139 -34.65 26.72 11.68
N HIS A 140 -33.46 26.46 12.20
CA HIS A 140 -32.42 27.46 12.51
C HIS A 140 -31.06 26.99 11.97
N ALA A 141 -30.56 27.67 10.93
CA ALA A 141 -29.22 27.49 10.37
C ALA A 141 -28.42 28.76 10.65
N ASP A 142 -27.91 28.87 11.87
CA ASP A 142 -27.49 30.15 12.44
C ASP A 142 -26.05 30.55 12.06
N ASP A 143 -25.26 29.64 11.48
CA ASP A 143 -23.82 29.80 11.19
C ASP A 143 -23.43 29.27 9.78
N ASP A 144 -22.26 29.63 9.27
CA ASP A 144 -21.86 29.41 7.87
C ASP A 144 -21.87 27.92 7.48
N ASN A 145 -22.39 27.60 6.30
CA ASN A 145 -22.56 26.24 5.74
C ASN A 145 -23.40 25.27 6.61
N SER A 146 -24.17 25.76 7.59
CA SER A 146 -24.99 24.91 8.47
C SER A 146 -26.29 24.43 7.80
N LEU A 147 -26.81 23.26 8.19
CA LEU A 147 -28.04 22.67 7.65
C LEU A 147 -28.98 22.22 8.78
N ALA A 148 -30.16 22.83 8.89
CA ALA A 148 -31.23 22.45 9.80
C ALA A 148 -32.45 21.95 9.02
N LEU A 149 -32.75 20.66 9.12
CA LEU A 149 -33.83 19.99 8.39
C LEU A 149 -34.80 19.32 9.37
N GLY A 150 -35.85 20.05 9.74
CA GLY A 150 -36.85 19.62 10.72
C GLY A 150 -37.50 20.79 11.44
N ALA A 151 -38.70 20.58 12.01
CA ALA A 151 -39.34 21.61 12.83
C ALA A 151 -38.57 21.80 14.14
N GLY A 152 -38.17 23.03 14.49
CA GLY A 152 -37.33 23.28 15.66
C GLY A 152 -35.91 22.70 15.57
N ALA A 153 -35.41 22.35 14.37
CA ALA A 153 -34.04 21.89 14.18
C ALA A 153 -33.07 23.07 14.26
N ALA A 154 -31.96 22.95 14.99
CA ALA A 154 -30.97 24.00 15.24
C ALA A 154 -29.53 23.57 14.91
N ALA A 155 -29.01 24.09 13.80
CA ALA A 155 -27.65 23.94 13.31
C ALA A 155 -26.84 25.20 13.66
N ALA A 156 -26.47 25.34 14.93
CA ALA A 156 -25.95 26.58 15.52
C ALA A 156 -24.41 26.70 15.48
N GLN A 157 -23.74 26.02 14.55
CA GLN A 157 -22.28 25.95 14.41
C GLN A 157 -21.90 25.75 12.93
N ALA A 158 -20.78 26.35 12.51
CA ALA A 158 -20.33 26.32 11.12
C ALA A 158 -20.18 24.88 10.57
N GLY A 159 -20.77 24.62 9.41
CA GLY A 159 -20.77 23.32 8.75
C GLY A 159 -21.49 22.19 9.52
N ALA A 160 -22.23 22.49 10.59
CA ALA A 160 -22.96 21.49 11.37
C ALA A 160 -24.33 21.19 10.78
N VAL A 161 -24.87 19.99 11.06
CA VAL A 161 -26.09 19.47 10.43
C VAL A 161 -27.06 18.95 11.48
N ALA A 162 -28.23 19.57 11.62
CA ALA A 162 -29.33 19.12 12.48
C ALA A 162 -30.43 18.44 11.65
N LEU A 163 -30.67 17.15 11.89
CA LEU A 163 -31.64 16.33 11.16
C LEU A 163 -32.78 15.86 12.06
N GLY A 164 -34.02 16.18 11.71
CA GLY A 164 -35.22 15.79 12.45
C GLY A 164 -35.78 16.88 13.37
N SER A 165 -37.02 16.67 13.84
CA SER A 165 -37.73 17.63 14.69
C SER A 165 -37.04 17.84 16.04
N GLY A 166 -36.82 19.08 16.48
CA GLY A 166 -36.16 19.40 17.75
C GLY A 166 -34.70 18.94 17.86
N SER A 167 -34.05 18.62 16.74
CA SER A 167 -32.65 18.22 16.73
C SER A 167 -31.73 19.43 16.89
N SER A 168 -30.73 19.36 17.77
CA SER A 168 -29.80 20.46 18.02
C SER A 168 -28.35 19.97 17.89
N THR A 169 -27.53 20.76 17.23
CA THR A 169 -26.07 20.54 17.13
C THR A 169 -25.34 21.14 18.31
N ALA A 170 -24.12 20.66 18.56
CA ALA A 170 -23.22 21.20 19.58
C ALA A 170 -21.85 21.48 18.94
N ALA A 171 -20.96 22.15 19.68
CA ALA A 171 -19.57 22.31 19.25
C ALA A 171 -18.90 20.93 19.08
N ALA A 172 -18.08 20.78 18.03
CA ALA A 172 -17.44 19.52 17.71
C ALA A 172 -16.38 19.14 18.76
N VAL A 173 -16.64 18.09 19.54
CA VAL A 173 -15.75 17.62 20.60
C VAL A 173 -14.60 16.80 20.00
N ALA A 174 -13.37 17.19 20.31
CA ALA A 174 -12.17 16.48 19.87
C ALA A 174 -11.89 15.24 20.74
N THR A 175 -12.41 14.09 20.35
CA THR A 175 -12.21 12.82 21.05
C THR A 175 -10.94 12.12 20.54
N THR A 176 -9.80 12.38 21.18
CA THR A 176 -8.50 11.81 20.78
C THR A 176 -8.36 10.30 21.05
N GLY A 177 -9.19 9.75 21.93
CA GLY A 177 -9.12 8.37 22.36
C GLY A 177 -10.04 8.08 23.55
N GLY A 178 -9.88 6.89 24.13
CA GLY A 178 -10.55 6.47 25.36
C GLY A 178 -9.75 5.40 26.10
N THR A 179 -9.91 5.32 27.42
CA THR A 179 -9.20 4.35 28.27
C THR A 179 -10.13 3.20 28.65
N LEU A 180 -9.76 1.96 28.32
CA LEU A 180 -10.50 0.75 28.64
C LEU A 180 -9.59 -0.20 29.44
N ASN A 181 -10.00 -0.54 30.66
CA ASN A 181 -9.21 -1.34 31.61
C ASN A 181 -7.73 -0.89 31.76
N GLY A 182 -7.52 0.44 31.85
CA GLY A 182 -6.18 1.05 31.95
C GLY A 182 -5.47 1.28 30.61
N THR A 183 -5.82 0.56 29.54
CA THR A 183 -5.24 0.75 28.20
C THR A 183 -5.87 1.94 27.50
N THR A 184 -5.07 2.91 27.08
CA THR A 184 -5.52 4.06 26.27
C THR A 184 -5.47 3.73 24.78
N TYR A 185 -6.62 3.81 24.13
CA TYR A 185 -6.79 3.62 22.69
C TYR A 185 -6.89 4.98 22.00
N THR A 186 -6.04 5.25 21.01
CA THR A 186 -6.17 6.41 20.12
C THR A 186 -7.20 6.13 19.02
N TYR A 187 -8.10 7.07 18.75
CA TYR A 187 -9.09 6.94 17.68
C TYR A 187 -8.63 7.61 16.38
N ALA A 188 -9.31 7.30 15.26
CA ALA A 188 -9.19 8.05 14.02
C ALA A 188 -10.20 9.21 13.99
N GLY A 189 -9.98 10.21 13.14
CA GLY A 189 -10.91 11.36 13.01
C GLY A 189 -11.00 12.27 14.26
N THR A 190 -9.98 12.25 15.12
CA THR A 190 -9.95 12.84 16.48
C THR A 190 -10.30 14.33 16.59
N LYS A 191 -10.25 15.08 15.49
CA LYS A 191 -10.60 16.50 15.42
C LYS A 191 -11.68 16.70 14.33
N PRO A 192 -12.95 16.36 14.61
CA PRO A 192 -14.06 16.67 13.70
C PRO A 192 -14.20 18.19 13.52
N GLY A 193 -14.52 18.64 12.30
CA GLY A 193 -14.72 20.06 11.99
C GLY A 193 -16.10 20.59 12.40
N SER A 194 -17.11 19.72 12.41
CA SER A 194 -18.49 20.00 12.80
C SER A 194 -19.18 18.70 13.27
N THR A 195 -20.45 18.76 13.66
CA THR A 195 -21.25 17.58 14.04
C THR A 195 -22.49 17.41 13.17
N VAL A 196 -22.83 16.16 12.83
CA VAL A 196 -24.21 15.79 12.45
C VAL A 196 -24.95 15.37 13.72
N SER A 197 -26.09 16.01 14.00
CA SER A 197 -26.98 15.69 15.11
C SER A 197 -28.33 15.20 14.59
N VAL A 198 -28.78 14.05 15.09
CA VAL A 198 -30.07 13.43 14.75
C VAL A 198 -31.12 13.59 15.85
N GLY A 199 -30.84 14.39 16.88
CA GLY A 199 -31.72 14.59 18.04
C GLY A 199 -31.23 15.71 18.95
N SER A 200 -31.67 15.69 20.21
CA SER A 200 -31.16 16.55 21.28
C SER A 200 -31.06 15.72 22.57
N VAL A 201 -30.43 16.26 23.61
CA VAL A 201 -30.18 15.50 24.85
C VAL A 201 -31.50 15.04 25.49
N GLY A 202 -31.63 13.76 25.79
CA GLY A 202 -32.87 13.11 26.25
C GLY A 202 -33.91 12.86 25.15
N HIS A 203 -33.58 13.18 23.89
CA HIS A 203 -34.40 13.01 22.69
C HIS A 203 -33.55 12.43 21.54
N GLU A 204 -32.67 11.48 21.88
CA GLU A 204 -31.80 10.77 20.95
C GLU A 204 -32.61 9.91 19.96
N ARG A 205 -32.04 9.64 18.78
CA ARG A 205 -32.67 8.79 17.75
C ARG A 205 -31.75 7.65 17.33
N THR A 206 -32.35 6.48 17.10
CA THR A 206 -31.67 5.35 16.47
C THR A 206 -31.39 5.65 15.00
N VAL A 207 -30.16 5.38 14.55
CA VAL A 207 -29.81 5.36 13.13
C VAL A 207 -29.91 3.92 12.63
N THR A 208 -30.97 3.59 11.88
CA THR A 208 -31.25 2.24 11.38
C THR A 208 -30.65 2.01 9.98
N ASN A 209 -30.56 0.75 9.56
CA ASN A 209 -30.01 0.33 8.25
C ASN A 209 -28.54 0.72 8.02
N VAL A 210 -27.77 0.96 9.09
CA VAL A 210 -26.31 1.18 9.02
C VAL A 210 -25.64 -0.15 8.63
N ALA A 211 -25.01 -0.17 7.45
CA ALA A 211 -24.18 -1.29 7.00
C ALA A 211 -22.94 -1.46 7.90
N ALA A 212 -22.28 -2.61 7.83
CA ALA A 212 -21.07 -2.84 8.63
C ALA A 212 -19.91 -1.94 8.14
N GLY A 213 -19.50 -0.97 8.97
CA GLY A 213 -18.37 -0.08 8.67
C GLY A 213 -17.03 -0.81 8.66
N ARG A 214 -16.02 -0.31 7.96
CA ARG A 214 -14.68 -0.92 7.96
C ARG A 214 -14.07 -0.80 9.35
N VAL A 215 -13.59 -1.90 9.93
CA VAL A 215 -12.93 -1.89 11.25
C VAL A 215 -11.41 -1.84 11.04
N SER A 216 -10.81 -0.66 11.19
CA SER A 216 -9.35 -0.47 11.13
C SER A 216 -8.93 0.76 11.94
N GLY A 217 -7.65 0.84 12.31
CA GLY A 217 -7.09 1.95 13.10
C GLY A 217 -7.11 3.33 12.42
N THR A 218 -7.54 3.42 11.15
CA THR A 218 -7.72 4.68 10.41
C THR A 218 -9.17 4.91 9.98
N SER A 219 -10.11 4.06 10.41
CA SER A 219 -11.50 4.13 9.94
C SER A 219 -12.30 5.20 10.66
N THR A 220 -13.16 5.89 9.90
CA THR A 220 -14.16 6.84 10.42
C THR A 220 -15.58 6.44 10.02
N ASP A 221 -15.78 5.16 9.65
CA ASP A 221 -17.09 4.60 9.32
C ASP A 221 -17.92 4.38 10.60
N ALA A 222 -19.24 4.49 10.50
CA ALA A 222 -20.13 4.13 11.59
C ALA A 222 -20.13 2.61 11.85
N VAL A 223 -20.00 2.23 13.12
CA VAL A 223 -20.08 0.83 13.56
C VAL A 223 -21.53 0.48 13.87
N ASN A 224 -22.03 -0.64 13.35
CA ASN A 224 -23.40 -1.09 13.59
C ASN A 224 -23.52 -2.13 14.74
N GLY A 225 -24.76 -2.45 15.10
CA GLY A 225 -25.05 -3.37 16.21
C GLY A 225 -24.53 -4.80 16.03
N SER A 226 -24.45 -5.33 14.80
CA SER A 226 -23.96 -6.71 14.58
C SER A 226 -22.44 -6.79 14.65
N GLN A 227 -21.72 -5.73 14.32
CA GLN A 227 -20.27 -5.64 14.53
C GLN A 227 -19.92 -5.62 16.02
N LEU A 228 -20.60 -4.79 16.81
CA LEU A 228 -20.42 -4.73 18.26
C LEU A 228 -20.83 -6.05 18.93
N TYR A 229 -21.89 -6.71 18.43
CA TYR A 229 -22.28 -8.04 18.89
C TYR A 229 -21.21 -9.10 18.59
N ALA A 230 -20.59 -9.08 17.40
CA ALA A 230 -19.51 -9.99 17.06
C ALA A 230 -18.29 -9.81 17.99
N THR A 231 -17.84 -8.57 18.21
CA THR A 231 -16.73 -8.31 19.15
C THR A 231 -17.06 -8.68 20.59
N ASN A 232 -18.33 -8.53 21.01
CA ASN A 232 -18.76 -8.90 22.36
C ASN A 232 -18.95 -10.42 22.51
N THR A 233 -19.24 -11.15 21.44
CA THR A 233 -19.31 -12.62 21.44
C THR A 233 -17.91 -13.20 21.60
N GLU A 234 -16.95 -12.73 20.80
CA GLU A 234 -15.51 -13.04 20.93
C GLU A 234 -14.98 -12.70 22.33
N LEU A 235 -15.34 -11.53 22.90
CA LEU A 235 -14.96 -11.17 24.27
C LEU A 235 -15.55 -12.15 25.32
N GLY A 236 -16.74 -12.70 25.08
CA GLY A 236 -17.33 -13.77 25.88
C GLY A 236 -16.54 -15.08 25.80
N GLU A 237 -16.11 -15.49 24.60
CA GLU A 237 -15.30 -16.70 24.38
C GLU A 237 -13.85 -16.54 24.91
N VAL A 238 -13.28 -15.34 24.85
CA VAL A 238 -12.06 -15.00 25.58
C VAL A 238 -12.28 -15.11 27.09
N GLY A 239 -13.44 -14.68 27.61
CA GLY A 239 -13.83 -14.85 29.01
C GLY A 239 -13.91 -16.32 29.46
N THR A 240 -14.52 -17.19 28.66
CA THR A 240 -14.54 -18.64 28.96
C THR A 240 -13.16 -19.27 28.83
N THR A 241 -12.33 -18.80 27.90
CA THR A 241 -10.93 -19.21 27.75
C THR A 241 -10.09 -18.82 28.96
N VAL A 242 -10.22 -17.60 29.48
CA VAL A 242 -9.54 -17.14 30.71
C VAL A 242 -9.97 -17.96 31.93
N ASN A 243 -11.27 -18.22 32.10
CA ASN A 243 -11.78 -19.10 33.15
C ASN A 243 -11.29 -20.56 33.01
N SER A 244 -11.00 -21.01 31.78
CA SER A 244 -10.43 -22.34 31.48
C SER A 244 -8.92 -22.39 31.70
N ILE A 245 -8.21 -21.26 31.61
CA ILE A 245 -6.80 -21.12 32.00
C ILE A 245 -6.68 -21.17 33.54
N GLN A 246 -7.52 -20.44 34.27
CA GLN A 246 -7.54 -20.49 35.75
C GLN A 246 -7.91 -21.88 36.31
N GLN A 247 -8.63 -22.70 35.53
CA GLN A 247 -8.94 -24.10 35.86
C GLN A 247 -8.01 -25.13 35.17
N GLY A 248 -6.83 -24.68 34.68
CA GLY A 248 -5.74 -25.55 34.22
C GLY A 248 -5.92 -26.24 32.85
N ALA A 249 -7.05 -26.04 32.17
CA ALA A 249 -7.36 -26.69 30.89
C ALA A 249 -6.73 -25.98 29.68
N GLY A 250 -6.56 -24.66 29.72
CA GLY A 250 -6.25 -23.84 28.53
C GLY A 250 -4.78 -23.73 28.08
N VAL A 251 -3.81 -24.31 28.79
CA VAL A 251 -2.38 -23.95 28.66
C VAL A 251 -1.52 -24.94 27.85
N LYS A 252 -1.59 -24.84 26.51
CA LYS A 252 -0.97 -25.75 25.51
C LYS A 252 0.46 -26.25 25.78
N TYR A 253 1.32 -25.44 26.40
CA TYR A 253 2.73 -25.76 26.64
C TYR A 253 3.09 -25.96 28.13
N ALA A 254 2.13 -25.81 29.05
CA ALA A 254 2.36 -25.80 30.50
C ALA A 254 1.23 -26.53 31.27
N HIS A 255 0.83 -27.71 30.81
CA HIS A 255 -0.28 -28.47 31.40
C HIS A 255 0.06 -29.09 32.77
N THR A 256 -0.55 -28.59 33.84
CA THR A 256 -0.34 -29.04 35.22
C THR A 256 -1.59 -29.72 35.81
N ASN A 257 -1.91 -30.94 35.35
CA ASN A 257 -3.06 -31.71 35.83
C ASN A 257 -2.92 -32.12 37.31
N SER A 258 -3.61 -31.43 38.22
CA SER A 258 -3.60 -31.74 39.66
C SER A 258 -4.74 -31.10 40.44
N THR A 259 -5.00 -31.63 41.64
CA THR A 259 -5.99 -31.12 42.62
C THR A 259 -5.34 -30.56 43.90
N LYS A 260 -4.01 -30.44 43.93
CA LYS A 260 -3.28 -29.73 44.99
C LYS A 260 -3.39 -28.21 44.79
N ALA A 261 -2.96 -27.45 45.79
CA ALA A 261 -2.78 -26.00 45.70
C ALA A 261 -1.93 -25.58 44.49
N ASP A 262 -2.16 -24.34 44.04
CA ASP A 262 -1.45 -23.72 42.92
C ASP A 262 0.04 -23.48 43.25
N SER A 263 0.80 -23.08 42.23
CA SER A 263 2.16 -22.60 42.34
C SER A 263 2.25 -21.22 43.00
N THR A 264 3.35 -20.97 43.71
CA THR A 264 3.57 -19.74 44.49
C THR A 264 4.90 -19.10 44.12
N ALA A 265 4.87 -18.01 43.34
CA ALA A 265 6.02 -17.17 43.04
C ALA A 265 5.95 -15.95 43.97
N SER A 266 6.76 -15.94 45.03
CA SER A 266 6.70 -14.96 46.12
C SER A 266 7.90 -14.02 46.18
N GLY A 267 9.02 -14.36 45.56
CA GLY A 267 10.14 -13.43 45.36
C GLY A 267 9.90 -12.50 44.17
N THR A 268 10.54 -11.34 44.15
CA THR A 268 10.53 -10.44 43.00
C THR A 268 11.14 -11.11 41.78
N ASP A 269 10.56 -10.94 40.59
CA ASP A 269 10.96 -11.63 39.34
C ASP A 269 11.04 -13.18 39.40
N SER A 270 10.46 -13.82 40.43
CA SER A 270 10.44 -15.28 40.58
C SER A 270 9.41 -15.97 39.68
N SER A 271 9.59 -17.27 39.44
CA SER A 271 8.75 -18.10 38.57
C SER A 271 8.44 -19.45 39.21
N ALA A 272 7.17 -19.74 39.48
CA ALA A 272 6.72 -21.04 39.97
C ALA A 272 5.76 -21.69 38.96
N MET A 273 5.90 -23.00 38.72
CA MET A 273 5.08 -23.74 37.77
C MET A 273 4.94 -25.21 38.19
N GLY A 274 3.70 -25.65 38.39
CA GLY A 274 3.40 -27.00 38.87
C GLY A 274 2.70 -26.99 40.24
N PRO A 275 1.92 -28.04 40.54
CA PRO A 275 1.09 -28.08 41.74
C PRO A 275 1.94 -28.05 43.02
N ALA A 276 1.64 -27.08 43.90
CA ALA A 276 2.42 -26.74 45.08
C ALA A 276 3.93 -26.47 44.81
N ALA A 277 4.29 -26.02 43.61
CA ALA A 277 5.62 -25.45 43.36
C ALA A 277 5.77 -24.11 44.10
N SER A 278 6.93 -23.83 44.68
CA SER A 278 7.16 -22.61 45.46
C SER A 278 8.51 -21.98 45.12
N ALA A 279 8.50 -20.75 44.61
CA ALA A 279 9.68 -19.92 44.38
C ALA A 279 9.64 -18.74 45.37
N TYR A 280 10.32 -18.89 46.50
CA TYR A 280 10.26 -17.96 47.63
C TYR A 280 11.27 -16.81 47.54
N GLY A 281 12.45 -17.05 46.97
CA GLY A 281 13.51 -16.04 46.82
C GLY A 281 13.38 -15.21 45.54
N ASP A 282 13.99 -14.02 45.54
CA ASP A 282 14.05 -13.14 44.36
C ASP A 282 14.68 -13.85 43.15
N SER A 283 14.15 -13.68 41.94
CA SER A 283 14.56 -14.36 40.70
C SER A 283 14.60 -15.90 40.77
N ALA A 284 13.96 -16.52 41.77
CA ALA A 284 13.97 -17.97 41.93
C ALA A 284 13.03 -18.68 40.94
N VAL A 285 13.35 -19.91 40.55
CA VAL A 285 12.58 -20.69 39.55
C VAL A 285 12.24 -22.08 40.08
N ALA A 286 10.96 -22.37 40.35
CA ALA A 286 10.48 -23.67 40.84
C ALA A 286 9.54 -24.35 39.83
N LEU A 287 9.98 -25.44 39.20
CA LEU A 287 9.26 -26.15 38.15
C LEU A 287 9.05 -27.63 38.50
N GLY A 288 7.85 -27.98 38.98
CA GLY A 288 7.47 -29.36 39.27
C GLY A 288 6.53 -29.53 40.46
N ASN A 289 5.87 -30.70 40.56
CA ASN A 289 4.97 -31.02 41.67
C ASN A 289 5.74 -31.03 43.01
N GLY A 290 5.47 -30.03 43.85
CA GLY A 290 6.20 -29.80 45.11
C GLY A 290 7.66 -29.34 44.96
N ALA A 291 8.04 -28.72 43.85
CA ALA A 291 9.38 -28.12 43.71
C ALA A 291 9.52 -26.88 44.62
N VAL A 292 10.67 -26.68 45.26
CA VAL A 292 10.93 -25.54 46.15
C VAL A 292 12.24 -24.86 45.77
N ALA A 293 12.21 -23.56 45.53
CA ALA A 293 13.35 -22.70 45.25
C ALA A 293 13.36 -21.48 46.20
N GLY A 294 14.46 -21.25 46.90
CA GLY A 294 14.53 -20.34 48.05
C GLY A 294 14.00 -20.96 49.35
N ASP A 295 14.15 -20.25 50.47
CA ASP A 295 13.53 -20.59 51.76
C ASP A 295 12.31 -19.68 52.01
N ALA A 296 11.20 -20.24 52.49
CA ALA A 296 9.99 -19.48 52.84
C ALA A 296 10.21 -18.49 54.00
N ASN A 297 11.29 -18.65 54.77
CA ASN A 297 11.64 -17.85 55.94
C ASN A 297 12.77 -16.85 55.66
N ASP A 298 13.44 -16.95 54.51
CA ASP A 298 14.52 -16.04 54.10
C ASP A 298 14.39 -15.66 52.61
N PRO A 299 13.69 -14.55 52.29
CA PRO A 299 13.52 -14.12 50.90
C PRO A 299 14.82 -13.59 50.25
N ALA A 300 15.90 -13.37 51.02
CA ALA A 300 17.20 -12.95 50.47
C ALA A 300 17.94 -14.08 49.72
N VAL A 301 17.39 -15.30 49.72
CA VAL A 301 17.89 -16.49 49.01
C VAL A 301 17.56 -16.39 47.50
N ALA A 302 18.12 -15.37 46.85
CA ALA A 302 17.87 -15.04 45.45
C ALA A 302 18.45 -16.07 44.45
N ASN A 303 17.99 -16.03 43.20
CA ASN A 303 18.48 -16.82 42.06
C ASN A 303 18.45 -18.36 42.25
N ALA A 304 17.71 -18.89 43.22
CA ALA A 304 17.60 -20.33 43.45
C ALA A 304 16.72 -21.01 42.40
N VAL A 305 17.08 -22.20 41.91
CA VAL A 305 16.43 -22.85 40.76
C VAL A 305 16.20 -24.34 41.01
N ALA A 306 14.94 -24.78 41.09
CA ALA A 306 14.54 -26.17 41.34
C ALA A 306 13.65 -26.73 40.21
N LEU A 307 14.20 -27.63 39.39
CA LEU A 307 13.49 -28.28 38.27
C LEU A 307 13.31 -29.78 38.55
N GLY A 308 12.10 -30.19 38.92
CA GLY A 308 11.71 -31.58 39.11
C GLY A 308 10.66 -31.79 40.21
N LYS A 309 9.98 -32.95 40.20
CA LYS A 309 9.10 -33.35 41.31
C LYS A 309 9.90 -33.38 42.61
N ALA A 310 9.48 -32.61 43.61
CA ALA A 310 10.19 -32.45 44.89
C ALA A 310 11.69 -32.08 44.76
N ALA A 311 12.09 -31.37 43.70
CA ALA A 311 13.40 -30.73 43.65
C ALA A 311 13.45 -29.58 44.69
N THR A 312 14.56 -29.42 45.41
CA THR A 312 14.73 -28.41 46.45
C THR A 312 16.05 -27.65 46.24
N ALA A 313 15.98 -26.35 46.00
CA ALA A 313 17.13 -25.45 45.88
C ALA A 313 17.00 -24.35 46.94
N SER A 314 17.59 -24.53 48.12
CA SER A 314 17.39 -23.67 49.29
C SER A 314 18.55 -22.71 49.58
N GLY A 315 19.60 -22.71 48.74
CA GLY A 315 20.68 -21.72 48.80
C GLY A 315 20.54 -20.64 47.73
N GLY A 316 21.04 -19.43 47.99
CA GLY A 316 21.08 -18.37 46.97
C GLY A 316 21.97 -18.79 45.79
N ASP A 317 21.61 -18.45 44.55
CA ASP A 317 22.29 -18.89 43.32
C ASP A 317 22.41 -20.43 43.14
N SER A 318 21.61 -21.23 43.87
CA SER A 318 21.68 -22.70 43.82
C SER A 318 20.77 -23.32 42.76
N LEU A 319 21.13 -24.50 42.23
CA LEU A 319 20.42 -25.18 41.14
C LEU A 319 20.21 -26.67 41.44
N ALA A 320 18.96 -27.12 41.58
CA ALA A 320 18.56 -28.51 41.73
C ALA A 320 17.77 -29.00 40.51
N LEU A 321 18.42 -29.74 39.60
CA LEU A 321 17.85 -30.21 38.33
C LEU A 321 17.68 -31.73 38.31
N GLY A 322 16.52 -32.20 38.74
CA GLY A 322 16.15 -33.60 38.83
C GLY A 322 15.04 -33.87 39.85
N ALA A 323 14.27 -34.95 39.68
CA ALA A 323 13.28 -35.34 40.70
C ALA A 323 13.99 -35.70 42.02
N GLY A 324 13.59 -35.06 43.12
CA GLY A 324 14.26 -35.20 44.42
C GLY A 324 15.71 -34.71 44.46
N ALA A 325 16.14 -33.84 43.53
CA ALA A 325 17.45 -33.21 43.61
C ALA A 325 17.50 -32.15 44.74
N ALA A 326 18.63 -32.03 45.45
CA ALA A 326 18.79 -31.16 46.62
C ALA A 326 20.05 -30.29 46.53
N ALA A 327 19.85 -28.98 46.32
CA ALA A 327 20.89 -27.95 46.32
C ALA A 327 20.74 -27.07 47.57
N ALA A 328 21.45 -27.41 48.66
CA ALA A 328 21.19 -26.80 49.98
C ALA A 328 21.97 -25.49 50.22
N GLN A 329 23.17 -25.38 49.65
CA GLN A 329 24.12 -24.31 49.92
C GLN A 329 24.15 -23.27 48.79
N ALA A 330 24.59 -22.05 49.09
CA ALA A 330 24.69 -20.98 48.09
C ALA A 330 25.64 -21.36 46.93
N GLY A 331 25.26 -20.98 45.71
CA GLY A 331 25.96 -21.27 44.45
C GLY A 331 26.07 -22.75 44.08
N ALA A 332 25.43 -23.68 44.81
CA ALA A 332 25.64 -25.11 44.66
C ALA A 332 24.68 -25.73 43.63
N VAL A 333 25.17 -26.71 42.86
CA VAL A 333 24.43 -27.31 41.74
C VAL A 333 24.27 -28.82 41.93
N ALA A 334 23.04 -29.29 42.17
CA ALA A 334 22.65 -30.70 42.14
C ALA A 334 22.08 -31.07 40.76
N LEU A 335 22.78 -31.92 40.01
CA LEU A 335 22.42 -32.31 38.65
C LEU A 335 22.04 -33.81 38.59
N GLY A 336 20.82 -34.10 38.16
CA GLY A 336 20.26 -35.46 38.06
C GLY A 336 19.28 -35.80 39.19
N SER A 337 18.41 -36.80 38.95
CA SER A 337 17.43 -37.26 39.94
C SER A 337 18.11 -37.78 41.21
N GLY A 338 17.63 -37.36 42.39
CA GLY A 338 18.19 -37.77 43.69
C GLY A 338 19.64 -37.32 43.94
N SER A 339 20.16 -36.38 43.14
CA SER A 339 21.48 -35.80 43.37
C SER A 339 21.44 -34.80 44.52
N SER A 340 22.46 -34.80 45.36
CA SER A 340 22.57 -33.90 46.51
C SER A 340 23.93 -33.19 46.51
N THR A 341 23.92 -31.89 46.77
CA THR A 341 25.16 -31.15 47.06
C THR A 341 25.56 -31.29 48.52
N ALA A 342 26.85 -31.08 48.79
CA ALA A 342 27.40 -30.93 50.13
C ALA A 342 28.12 -29.57 50.23
N ALA A 343 28.43 -29.13 51.45
CA ALA A 343 29.28 -27.97 51.66
C ALA A 343 30.65 -28.16 50.96
N ALA A 344 31.17 -27.07 50.39
CA ALA A 344 32.45 -27.10 49.70
C ALA A 344 33.59 -27.39 50.69
N VAL A 345 34.43 -28.37 50.35
CA VAL A 345 35.60 -28.77 51.13
C VAL A 345 36.86 -28.21 50.47
N ALA A 346 37.66 -27.45 51.22
CA ALA A 346 38.91 -26.89 50.73
C ALA A 346 39.98 -27.99 50.55
N THR A 347 40.61 -28.01 49.37
CA THR A 347 41.64 -28.96 48.96
C THR A 347 42.87 -28.20 48.45
N THR A 348 43.61 -27.60 49.40
CA THR A 348 44.69 -26.64 49.12
C THR A 348 45.88 -27.20 48.33
N GLY A 349 46.02 -28.52 48.26
CA GLY A 349 47.10 -29.17 47.53
C GLY A 349 47.16 -30.68 47.74
N GLY A 350 48.22 -31.29 47.21
CA GLY A 350 48.56 -32.70 47.40
C GLY A 350 50.08 -32.90 47.36
N THR A 351 50.58 -33.94 48.04
CA THR A 351 52.02 -34.27 48.03
C THR A 351 52.27 -35.42 47.07
N LEU A 352 53.03 -35.17 46.00
CA LEU A 352 53.43 -36.19 45.03
C LEU A 352 54.94 -36.42 45.15
N ASN A 353 55.34 -37.66 45.43
CA ASN A 353 56.72 -38.09 45.62
C ASN A 353 57.53 -37.16 46.56
N GLY A 354 56.95 -36.83 47.73
CA GLY A 354 57.56 -35.96 48.74
C GLY A 354 57.53 -34.44 48.43
N THR A 355 57.16 -34.03 47.21
CA THR A 355 57.01 -32.62 46.85
C THR A 355 55.55 -32.18 47.04
N ALA A 356 55.34 -31.10 47.79
CA ALA A 356 54.02 -30.51 47.99
C ALA A 356 53.64 -29.61 46.80
N TYR A 357 52.50 -29.90 46.18
CA TYR A 357 51.90 -29.11 45.12
C TYR A 357 50.65 -28.41 45.65
N THR A 358 50.64 -27.07 45.65
CA THR A 358 49.42 -26.29 45.88
C THR A 358 48.51 -26.36 44.66
N TYR A 359 47.21 -26.60 44.86
CA TYR A 359 46.22 -26.64 43.77
C TYR A 359 45.52 -25.29 43.62
N ALA A 360 45.24 -24.91 42.37
CA ALA A 360 44.40 -23.75 42.07
C ALA A 360 42.94 -24.01 42.45
N GLY A 361 42.20 -22.95 42.80
CA GLY A 361 40.81 -23.10 43.30
C GLY A 361 40.71 -23.76 44.68
N ALA A 362 41.82 -23.81 45.44
CA ALA A 362 42.02 -24.43 46.75
C ALA A 362 40.85 -24.37 47.77
N ALA A 363 40.03 -23.31 47.74
CA ALA A 363 38.82 -23.17 48.53
C ALA A 363 37.66 -22.80 47.58
N PRO A 364 36.95 -23.77 46.98
CA PRO A 364 35.83 -23.49 46.09
C PRO A 364 34.64 -22.92 46.88
N GLY A 365 33.94 -21.93 46.30
CA GLY A 365 32.81 -21.27 46.98
C GLY A 365 31.54 -22.14 47.08
N SER A 366 31.38 -23.12 46.19
CA SER A 366 30.24 -24.03 46.14
C SER A 366 30.63 -25.39 45.54
N THR A 367 29.68 -26.31 45.36
CA THR A 367 29.92 -27.62 44.73
C THR A 367 28.96 -27.89 43.58
N VAL A 368 29.44 -28.59 42.54
CA VAL A 368 28.60 -29.21 41.50
C VAL A 368 28.59 -30.71 41.74
N SER A 369 27.40 -31.29 41.94
CA SER A 369 27.21 -32.70 42.25
C SER A 369 26.32 -33.39 41.23
N VAL A 370 26.82 -34.46 40.60
CA VAL A 370 26.10 -35.26 39.59
C VAL A 370 25.42 -36.51 40.16
N GLY A 371 25.37 -36.64 41.49
CA GLY A 371 24.81 -37.78 42.20
C GLY A 371 24.59 -37.48 43.68
N SER A 372 24.43 -38.53 44.48
CA SER A 372 24.54 -38.49 45.95
C SER A 372 25.58 -39.52 46.37
N ALA A 373 26.00 -39.51 47.64
CA ALA A 373 27.06 -40.41 48.11
C ALA A 373 26.68 -41.89 47.91
N GLY A 374 27.58 -42.68 47.31
CA GLY A 374 27.33 -44.06 46.89
C GLY A 374 26.43 -44.21 45.65
N HIS A 375 26.04 -43.10 45.02
CA HIS A 375 25.20 -43.01 43.83
C HIS A 375 25.79 -41.99 42.83
N GLU A 376 27.12 -41.91 42.78
CA GLU A 376 27.89 -41.05 41.88
C GLU A 376 27.69 -41.47 40.41
N ARG A 377 27.83 -40.51 39.49
CA ARG A 377 27.63 -40.74 38.04
C ARG A 377 28.86 -40.35 37.24
N THR A 378 29.14 -41.13 36.20
CA THR A 378 30.23 -40.84 35.25
C THR A 378 29.89 -39.61 34.41
N VAL A 379 30.82 -38.66 34.30
CA VAL A 379 30.71 -37.51 33.39
C VAL A 379 31.44 -37.85 32.09
N THR A 380 30.69 -38.05 31.01
CA THR A 380 31.22 -38.39 29.68
C THR A 380 31.24 -37.17 28.76
N ASN A 381 31.94 -37.28 27.62
CA ASN A 381 32.10 -36.20 26.62
C ASN A 381 32.74 -34.90 27.14
N VAL A 382 33.43 -34.94 28.30
CA VAL A 382 34.21 -33.80 28.83
C VAL A 382 35.32 -33.45 27.84
N ALA A 383 35.35 -32.20 27.38
CA ALA A 383 36.40 -31.67 26.51
C ALA A 383 37.76 -31.60 27.23
N ALA A 384 38.83 -31.27 26.50
CA ALA A 384 40.17 -31.17 27.06
C ALA A 384 40.34 -29.90 27.91
N GLY A 385 40.08 -29.97 29.23
CA GLY A 385 40.23 -28.87 30.18
C GLY A 385 41.68 -28.39 30.32
N ARG A 386 41.92 -27.08 30.36
CA ARG A 386 43.27 -26.49 30.24
C ARG A 386 44.20 -27.02 31.33
N VAL A 387 45.41 -27.47 30.97
CA VAL A 387 46.40 -28.00 31.94
C VAL A 387 47.45 -26.93 32.22
N SER A 388 47.35 -26.27 33.38
CA SER A 388 48.34 -25.31 33.88
C SER A 388 48.25 -25.20 35.41
N GLY A 389 49.27 -24.64 36.07
CA GLY A 389 49.32 -24.50 37.53
C GLY A 389 48.27 -23.55 38.15
N THR A 390 47.49 -22.84 37.33
CA THR A 390 46.37 -21.98 37.76
C THR A 390 44.99 -22.51 37.34
N SER A 391 44.93 -23.71 36.73
CA SER A 391 43.70 -24.23 36.17
C SER A 391 42.78 -24.87 37.20
N THR A 392 41.48 -24.63 37.03
CA THR A 392 40.37 -25.27 37.77
C THR A 392 39.44 -26.03 36.83
N ASP A 393 39.88 -26.31 35.59
CA ASP A 393 39.09 -27.05 34.60
C ASP A 393 39.05 -28.56 34.93
N ALA A 394 37.95 -29.22 34.60
CA ALA A 394 37.87 -30.68 34.66
C ALA A 394 38.75 -31.31 33.57
N VAL A 395 39.84 -31.99 33.98
CA VAL A 395 40.71 -32.73 33.06
C VAL A 395 40.04 -34.03 32.60
N ASN A 396 40.08 -34.32 31.30
CA ASN A 396 39.44 -35.52 30.75
C ASN A 396 40.40 -36.72 30.66
N GLY A 397 39.83 -37.91 30.43
CA GLY A 397 40.60 -39.16 30.34
C GLY A 397 41.66 -39.18 29.24
N SER A 398 41.45 -38.48 28.11
CA SER A 398 42.43 -38.41 27.02
C SER A 398 43.64 -37.54 27.36
N GLN A 399 43.45 -36.50 28.19
CA GLN A 399 44.55 -35.66 28.67
C GLN A 399 45.38 -36.36 29.72
N LEU A 400 44.73 -37.02 30.69
CA LEU A 400 45.42 -37.85 31.67
C LEU A 400 46.18 -39.00 30.98
N TYR A 401 45.59 -39.59 29.95
CA TYR A 401 46.27 -40.57 29.10
C TYR A 401 47.46 -39.96 28.35
N ALA A 402 47.34 -38.75 27.80
CA ALA A 402 48.44 -38.06 27.12
C ALA A 402 49.60 -37.73 28.08
N THR A 403 49.32 -37.15 29.26
CA THR A 403 50.36 -36.86 30.26
C THR A 403 51.00 -38.13 30.78
N ASN A 404 50.24 -39.21 30.97
CA ASN A 404 50.80 -40.50 31.40
C ASN A 404 51.61 -41.18 30.28
N THR A 405 51.23 -40.97 29.01
CA THR A 405 51.99 -41.44 27.83
C THR A 405 53.33 -40.71 27.71
N GLU A 406 53.36 -39.39 27.90
CA GLU A 406 54.62 -38.64 27.93
C GLU A 406 55.46 -38.98 29.18
N LEU A 407 54.85 -39.20 30.34
CA LEU A 407 55.57 -39.67 31.54
C LEU A 407 56.23 -41.04 31.31
N GLY A 408 55.56 -41.94 30.58
CA GLY A 408 56.14 -43.22 30.14
C GLY A 408 57.35 -43.05 29.20
N LYS A 409 57.33 -42.03 28.33
CA LYS A 409 58.48 -41.67 27.47
C LYS A 409 59.61 -40.99 28.24
N VAL A 410 59.30 -40.20 29.28
CA VAL A 410 60.31 -39.64 30.19
C VAL A 410 61.00 -40.76 30.96
N GLY A 411 60.27 -41.79 31.41
CA GLY A 411 60.85 -42.97 32.07
C GLY A 411 61.90 -43.71 31.22
N THR A 412 61.66 -43.86 29.91
CA THR A 412 62.64 -44.47 28.99
C THR A 412 63.77 -43.52 28.60
N ALA A 413 63.49 -42.21 28.47
CA ALA A 413 64.51 -41.20 28.20
C ALA A 413 65.54 -41.07 29.33
N VAL A 414 65.10 -40.99 30.60
CA VAL A 414 65.98 -40.89 31.78
C VAL A 414 66.92 -42.10 31.87
N ASN A 415 66.39 -43.31 31.61
CA ASN A 415 67.19 -44.54 31.61
C ASN A 415 68.23 -44.59 30.47
N SER A 416 67.97 -43.85 29.38
CA SER A 416 68.90 -43.70 28.24
C SER A 416 69.98 -42.64 28.50
N ILE A 417 69.69 -41.62 29.31
CA ILE A 417 70.65 -40.58 29.74
C ILE A 417 71.70 -41.19 30.68
N GLN A 418 71.27 -41.99 31.66
CA GLN A 418 72.15 -42.67 32.63
C GLN A 418 73.21 -43.59 31.98
N GLN A 419 72.98 -44.07 30.76
CA GLN A 419 73.92 -44.90 30.00
C GLN A 419 74.55 -44.18 28.79
N GLY A 420 74.65 -42.84 28.85
CA GLY A 420 75.44 -42.05 27.91
C GLY A 420 74.87 -41.92 26.48
N ALA A 421 73.66 -42.42 26.22
CA ALA A 421 73.02 -42.39 24.91
C ALA A 421 71.94 -41.31 24.76
N GLY A 422 71.45 -40.72 25.87
CA GLY A 422 70.15 -40.04 25.92
C GLY A 422 70.06 -38.56 25.55
N VAL A 423 71.16 -37.85 25.30
CA VAL A 423 71.12 -36.42 24.93
C VAL A 423 70.85 -36.21 23.43
N LYS A 424 69.56 -36.14 23.08
CA LYS A 424 68.95 -36.11 21.72
C LYS A 424 69.62 -35.20 20.67
N TYR A 425 70.39 -34.20 21.08
CA TYR A 425 71.04 -33.22 20.19
C TYR A 425 72.57 -33.15 20.35
N ALA A 426 73.18 -33.97 21.21
CA ALA A 426 74.61 -33.91 21.55
C ALA A 426 75.19 -35.31 21.87
N HIS A 427 74.99 -36.28 20.96
CA HIS A 427 75.40 -37.68 21.19
C HIS A 427 76.91 -37.91 20.98
N THR A 428 77.68 -38.03 22.06
CA THR A 428 79.10 -38.44 22.03
C THR A 428 79.30 -39.86 22.57
N HIS A 429 79.29 -40.87 21.69
CA HIS A 429 79.59 -42.26 22.08
C HIS A 429 81.08 -42.58 21.90
N SER A 430 81.83 -42.68 23.00
CA SER A 430 83.26 -43.05 22.98
C SER A 430 83.74 -43.72 24.26
N THR A 431 84.83 -44.49 24.15
CA THR A 431 85.57 -45.13 25.26
C THR A 431 86.96 -44.53 25.48
N LYS A 432 87.32 -43.48 24.72
CA LYS A 432 88.58 -42.75 24.87
C LYS A 432 88.47 -41.65 25.91
N ALA A 433 89.63 -41.09 26.30
CA ALA A 433 89.73 -39.95 27.20
C ALA A 433 88.82 -38.77 26.78
N ASP A 434 88.28 -38.08 27.79
CA ASP A 434 87.25 -37.05 27.62
C ASP A 434 87.76 -35.79 26.93
N SER A 435 86.80 -34.91 26.62
CA SER A 435 86.94 -33.58 26.07
C SER A 435 87.61 -32.64 27.09
N THR A 436 88.52 -31.78 26.64
CA THR A 436 89.19 -30.77 27.50
C THR A 436 88.83 -29.37 27.03
N ALA A 437 87.97 -28.70 27.82
CA ALA A 437 87.63 -27.29 27.66
C ALA A 437 88.38 -26.49 28.74
N SER A 438 89.51 -25.87 28.38
CA SER A 438 90.39 -25.17 29.35
C SER A 438 90.35 -23.65 29.24
N GLY A 439 89.93 -23.10 28.10
CA GLY A 439 89.63 -21.67 28.00
C GLY A 439 88.34 -21.32 28.74
N THR A 440 88.22 -20.08 29.22
CA THR A 440 86.98 -19.58 29.82
C THR A 440 85.86 -19.57 28.77
N ASP A 441 84.65 -19.97 29.17
CA ASP A 441 83.48 -20.18 28.28
C ASP A 441 83.72 -21.10 27.05
N SER A 442 84.81 -21.89 27.05
CA SER A 442 85.12 -22.83 25.95
C SER A 442 84.25 -24.09 25.98
N SER A 443 84.08 -24.73 24.82
CA SER A 443 83.25 -25.93 24.64
C SER A 443 84.02 -27.02 23.89
N ALA A 444 84.50 -28.02 24.63
CA ALA A 444 85.08 -29.24 24.06
C ALA A 444 84.07 -30.39 24.10
N MET A 445 83.94 -31.15 23.00
CA MET A 445 82.98 -32.23 22.90
C MET A 445 83.51 -33.38 22.01
N GLY A 446 83.59 -34.57 22.60
CA GLY A 446 84.13 -35.76 21.94
C GLY A 446 85.59 -36.02 22.31
N PRO A 447 86.08 -37.25 22.06
CA PRO A 447 87.24 -37.78 22.76
C PRO A 447 88.54 -37.05 22.41
N ALA A 448 89.26 -36.60 23.43
CA ALA A 448 90.46 -35.76 23.33
C ALA A 448 90.30 -34.50 22.45
N ALA A 449 89.07 -34.01 22.25
CA ALA A 449 88.85 -32.68 21.70
C ALA A 449 89.37 -31.64 22.70
N SER A 450 90.11 -30.65 22.22
CA SER A 450 90.83 -29.69 23.06
C SER A 450 90.50 -28.26 22.66
N ALA A 451 89.76 -27.55 23.52
CA ALA A 451 89.45 -26.13 23.37
C ALA A 451 90.32 -25.34 24.37
N TYR A 452 91.46 -24.85 23.89
CA TYR A 452 92.49 -24.21 24.71
C TYR A 452 92.25 -22.71 24.92
N GLY A 453 91.78 -22.00 23.90
CA GLY A 453 91.52 -20.56 23.96
C GLY A 453 90.17 -20.20 24.60
N ASP A 454 90.04 -18.99 25.13
CA ASP A 454 88.77 -18.49 25.67
C ASP A 454 87.69 -18.46 24.56
N SER A 455 86.46 -18.85 24.91
CA SER A 455 85.32 -19.05 24.00
C SER A 455 85.59 -20.00 22.82
N ALA A 456 86.65 -20.83 22.87
CA ALA A 456 86.97 -21.75 21.80
C ALA A 456 86.03 -22.97 21.76
N VAL A 457 85.79 -23.54 20.58
CA VAL A 457 84.90 -24.71 20.39
C VAL A 457 85.64 -25.84 19.69
N ALA A 458 85.87 -26.97 20.38
CA ALA A 458 86.52 -28.15 19.81
C ALA A 458 85.56 -29.35 19.82
N LEU A 459 85.04 -29.74 18.66
CA LEU A 459 84.02 -30.79 18.53
C LEU A 459 84.49 -31.90 17.57
N GLY A 460 84.94 -33.02 18.11
CA GLY A 460 85.39 -34.20 17.36
C GLY A 460 86.71 -34.79 17.84
N ASN A 461 86.95 -36.07 17.52
CA ASN A 461 88.11 -36.84 18.02
C ASN A 461 89.45 -36.12 17.72
N GLY A 462 90.10 -35.57 18.74
CA GLY A 462 91.36 -34.84 18.60
C GLY A 462 91.26 -33.55 17.79
N ALA A 463 90.12 -32.86 17.79
CA ALA A 463 90.03 -31.48 17.30
C ALA A 463 90.79 -30.54 18.25
N VAL A 464 91.48 -29.53 17.71
CA VAL A 464 92.27 -28.56 18.48
C VAL A 464 91.86 -27.14 18.10
N ALA A 465 91.29 -26.41 19.06
CA ALA A 465 90.89 -25.01 18.91
C ALA A 465 91.65 -24.14 19.92
N GLY A 466 92.41 -23.17 19.42
CA GLY A 466 93.42 -22.43 20.18
C GLY A 466 94.77 -23.14 20.17
N ASP A 467 95.83 -22.44 20.59
CA ASP A 467 97.12 -23.05 20.93
C ASP A 467 97.20 -23.28 22.45
N ALA A 468 97.68 -24.45 22.88
CA ALA A 468 97.88 -24.76 24.29
C ALA A 468 98.97 -23.88 24.96
N ASN A 469 99.80 -23.21 24.17
CA ASN A 469 100.92 -22.38 24.61
C ASN A 469 100.63 -20.87 24.52
N ASP A 470 99.56 -20.47 23.81
CA ASP A 470 99.14 -19.06 23.68
C ASP A 470 97.64 -18.90 24.00
N PRO A 471 97.29 -18.58 25.26
CA PRO A 471 95.92 -18.32 25.67
C PRO A 471 95.26 -17.11 24.98
N ALA A 472 96.03 -16.22 24.32
CA ALA A 472 95.45 -15.09 23.59
C ALA A 472 94.75 -15.51 22.27
N VAL A 473 94.87 -16.78 21.87
CA VAL A 473 94.18 -17.38 20.71
C VAL A 473 92.70 -17.67 21.05
N VAL A 474 91.94 -16.61 21.31
CA VAL A 474 90.52 -16.65 21.69
C VAL A 474 89.58 -16.90 20.50
N ASN A 475 88.36 -17.37 20.76
CA ASN A 475 87.27 -17.61 19.81
C ASN A 475 87.56 -18.62 18.68
N ALA A 476 88.61 -19.45 18.79
CA ALA A 476 88.95 -20.45 17.78
C ALA A 476 87.95 -21.62 17.76
N VAL A 477 87.68 -22.19 16.58
CA VAL A 477 86.62 -23.19 16.38
C VAL A 477 87.13 -24.36 15.52
N ALA A 478 87.25 -25.55 16.09
CA ALA A 478 87.72 -26.76 15.42
C ALA A 478 86.66 -27.89 15.44
N LEU A 479 86.06 -28.20 14.29
CA LEU A 479 85.05 -29.25 14.15
C LEU A 479 85.57 -30.40 13.28
N GLY A 480 85.69 -31.60 13.85
CA GLY A 480 86.05 -32.83 13.15
C GLY A 480 87.44 -33.38 13.51
N LYS A 481 87.71 -34.61 13.06
CA LYS A 481 88.92 -35.35 13.45
C LYS A 481 90.20 -34.62 13.04
N ALA A 482 91.04 -34.25 14.01
CA ALA A 482 92.29 -33.51 13.78
C ALA A 482 92.11 -32.18 13.01
N ALA A 483 90.93 -31.56 13.07
CA ALA A 483 90.77 -30.16 12.67
C ALA A 483 91.62 -29.29 13.61
N THR A 484 92.39 -28.35 13.06
CA THR A 484 93.32 -27.48 13.81
C THR A 484 93.02 -26.03 13.50
N ALA A 485 92.48 -25.30 14.49
CA ALA A 485 92.25 -23.87 14.46
C ALA A 485 93.17 -23.18 15.47
N SER A 486 94.38 -22.80 15.05
CA SER A 486 95.42 -22.20 15.91
C SER A 486 95.59 -20.69 15.73
N GLY A 487 94.88 -20.07 14.78
CA GLY A 487 94.78 -18.61 14.70
C GLY A 487 93.67 -18.07 15.60
N GLY A 488 93.81 -16.83 16.08
CA GLY A 488 92.75 -16.16 16.85
C GLY A 488 91.47 -16.04 16.00
N ALA A 489 90.32 -16.38 16.59
CA ALA A 489 89.02 -16.49 15.90
C ALA A 489 89.03 -17.35 14.62
N ALA A 490 89.98 -18.28 14.47
CA ALA A 490 90.07 -19.14 13.30
C ALA A 490 89.07 -20.31 13.35
N ILE A 491 88.57 -20.78 12.20
CA ILE A 491 87.50 -21.78 12.10
C ILE A 491 87.94 -22.94 11.20
N ALA A 492 88.39 -24.06 11.76
CA ALA A 492 88.76 -25.27 11.04
C ALA A 492 87.65 -26.33 11.12
N VAL A 493 87.04 -26.70 9.99
CA VAL A 493 85.96 -27.70 9.92
C VAL A 493 86.30 -28.79 8.92
N GLY A 494 86.33 -30.04 9.37
CA GLY A 494 86.62 -31.22 8.56
C GLY A 494 87.96 -31.87 8.93
N ASN A 495 88.12 -33.12 8.48
CA ASN A 495 89.25 -33.96 8.85
C ASN A 495 90.59 -33.35 8.40
N ASN A 496 91.51 -33.08 9.33
CA ASN A 496 92.82 -32.48 9.04
C ASN A 496 92.73 -31.11 8.32
N SER A 497 91.68 -30.33 8.57
CA SER A 497 91.60 -28.92 8.15
C SER A 497 92.54 -28.05 9.00
N LYS A 498 93.10 -26.98 8.42
CA LYS A 498 94.08 -26.11 9.08
C LYS A 498 93.74 -24.63 8.91
N ALA A 499 93.22 -24.00 9.96
CA ALA A 499 93.00 -22.56 10.04
C ALA A 499 94.04 -21.96 11.01
N GLN A 500 95.20 -21.54 10.48
CA GLN A 500 96.41 -21.26 11.27
C GLN A 500 96.76 -19.77 11.40
N ALA A 501 95.96 -18.89 10.81
CA ALA A 501 96.17 -17.44 10.81
C ALA A 501 94.97 -16.69 11.40
N LEU A 502 95.12 -15.39 11.72
CA LEU A 502 94.09 -14.61 12.39
C LEU A 502 92.79 -14.58 11.56
N ASN A 503 91.64 -14.86 12.18
CA ASN A 503 90.32 -14.93 11.53
C ASN A 503 90.25 -15.85 10.28
N SER A 504 91.16 -16.83 10.15
CA SER A 504 91.18 -17.74 9.00
C SER A 504 90.12 -18.84 9.10
N ILE A 505 89.58 -19.32 7.97
CA ILE A 505 88.49 -20.29 7.90
C ILE A 505 88.89 -21.44 6.97
N SER A 506 88.99 -22.67 7.47
CA SER A 506 89.44 -23.85 6.72
C SER A 506 88.38 -24.95 6.77
N VAL A 507 87.50 -25.05 5.76
CA VAL A 507 86.33 -25.94 5.76
C VAL A 507 86.45 -27.01 4.67
N GLY A 508 87.01 -28.17 5.02
CA GLY A 508 87.15 -29.32 4.12
C GLY A 508 88.34 -30.19 4.47
N ASN A 509 88.34 -31.45 4.01
CA ASN A 509 89.42 -32.38 4.34
C ASN A 509 90.76 -31.91 3.73
N ALA A 510 91.80 -31.80 4.58
CA ALA A 510 93.11 -31.26 4.21
C ALA A 510 93.08 -29.86 3.58
N SER A 511 92.06 -29.03 3.86
CA SER A 511 92.06 -27.61 3.54
C SER A 511 93.13 -26.86 4.35
N GLU A 512 93.69 -25.79 3.78
CA GLU A 512 94.72 -24.96 4.41
C GLU A 512 94.41 -23.46 4.22
N ALA A 513 93.94 -22.81 5.29
CA ALA A 513 93.79 -21.36 5.40
C ALA A 513 94.94 -20.82 6.28
N THR A 514 95.84 -20.05 5.66
CA THR A 514 97.13 -19.67 6.25
C THR A 514 97.53 -18.20 6.04
N GLY A 515 96.75 -17.43 5.27
CA GLY A 515 96.81 -15.97 5.35
C GLY A 515 95.82 -15.44 6.40
N ASP A 516 96.11 -14.29 7.01
CA ASP A 516 95.14 -13.63 7.89
C ASP A 516 93.86 -13.31 7.12
N TYR A 517 92.70 -13.49 7.74
CA TYR A 517 91.35 -13.38 7.16
C TYR A 517 91.09 -14.30 5.95
N SER A 518 91.92 -15.33 5.71
CA SER A 518 91.78 -16.22 4.55
C SER A 518 90.73 -17.33 4.74
N SER A 519 90.07 -17.78 3.66
CA SER A 519 88.98 -18.78 3.69
C SER A 519 89.19 -19.92 2.69
N ALA A 520 89.70 -21.08 3.13
CA ALA A 520 89.93 -22.29 2.34
C ALA A 520 88.80 -23.33 2.52
N ILE A 521 87.85 -23.40 1.59
CA ILE A 521 86.65 -24.25 1.68
C ILE A 521 86.68 -25.32 0.56
N GLY A 522 87.11 -26.55 0.87
CA GLY A 522 87.15 -27.66 -0.07
C GLY A 522 88.19 -28.74 0.26
N TYR A 523 88.24 -29.83 -0.53
CA TYR A 523 89.29 -30.84 -0.41
C TYR A 523 90.61 -30.28 -0.94
N GLN A 524 91.63 -30.15 -0.08
CA GLN A 524 92.91 -29.50 -0.41
C GLN A 524 92.76 -28.10 -1.02
N ALA A 525 91.73 -27.34 -0.62
CA ALA A 525 91.65 -25.90 -0.91
C ALA A 525 92.79 -25.16 -0.18
N LYS A 526 93.39 -24.16 -0.84
CA LYS A 526 94.51 -23.38 -0.28
C LYS A 526 94.27 -21.88 -0.39
N ALA A 527 93.98 -21.25 0.75
CA ALA A 527 93.89 -19.80 0.88
C ALA A 527 95.15 -19.33 1.64
N THR A 528 96.15 -18.88 0.90
CA THR A 528 97.49 -18.57 1.43
C THR A 528 97.81 -17.07 1.37
N GLY A 529 97.09 -16.30 0.56
CA GLY A 529 97.15 -14.84 0.59
C GLY A 529 96.36 -14.26 1.77
N ALA A 530 96.78 -13.11 2.30
CA ALA A 530 95.97 -12.35 3.26
C ALA A 530 94.64 -11.94 2.63
N ALA A 531 93.53 -12.09 3.37
CA ALA A 531 92.15 -11.92 2.93
C ALA A 531 91.76 -12.71 1.66
N SER A 532 92.45 -13.82 1.37
CA SER A 532 92.18 -14.65 0.19
C SER A 532 91.09 -15.71 0.44
N SER A 533 90.34 -16.11 -0.58
CA SER A 533 89.26 -17.12 -0.46
C SER A 533 89.41 -18.23 -1.51
N ALA A 534 89.66 -19.47 -1.10
CA ALA A 534 89.81 -20.64 -1.96
C ALA A 534 88.64 -21.62 -1.75
N ILE A 535 87.60 -21.58 -2.58
CA ILE A 535 86.34 -22.33 -2.41
C ILE A 535 86.19 -23.41 -3.50
N GLY A 536 86.87 -24.54 -3.32
CA GLY A 536 86.78 -25.68 -4.23
C GLY A 536 87.88 -26.72 -4.02
N THR A 537 87.69 -27.91 -4.57
CA THR A 537 88.72 -28.96 -4.55
C THR A 537 89.96 -28.49 -5.31
N LEU A 538 91.11 -28.44 -4.64
CA LEU A 538 92.37 -27.91 -5.19
C LEU A 538 92.25 -26.46 -5.73
N ALA A 539 91.32 -25.65 -5.20
CA ALA A 539 91.31 -24.21 -5.46
C ALA A 539 92.50 -23.53 -4.76
N GLU A 540 93.14 -22.56 -5.43
CA GLU A 540 94.32 -21.85 -4.94
C GLU A 540 94.13 -20.33 -5.01
N ALA A 541 93.98 -19.71 -3.84
CA ALA A 541 93.92 -18.26 -3.67
C ALA A 541 95.20 -17.81 -2.94
N SER A 542 96.24 -17.48 -3.72
CA SER A 542 97.59 -17.17 -3.23
C SER A 542 97.96 -15.69 -3.32
N GLY A 543 97.16 -14.88 -4.03
CA GLY A 543 97.26 -13.41 -4.00
C GLY A 543 96.57 -12.78 -2.78
N GLY A 544 97.06 -11.63 -2.31
CA GLY A 544 96.36 -10.84 -1.28
C GLY A 544 95.02 -10.31 -1.81
N TYR A 545 93.94 -10.46 -1.04
CA TYR A 545 92.55 -10.21 -1.43
C TYR A 545 92.04 -11.04 -2.63
N SER A 546 92.70 -12.15 -2.98
CA SER A 546 92.31 -12.95 -4.15
C SER A 546 91.21 -13.98 -3.84
N SER A 547 90.39 -14.35 -4.83
CA SER A 547 89.28 -15.30 -4.65
C SER A 547 89.29 -16.38 -5.74
N ALA A 548 89.63 -17.61 -5.40
CA ALA A 548 89.58 -18.77 -6.30
C ALA A 548 88.43 -19.71 -5.92
N ALA A 549 87.56 -20.12 -6.83
CA ALA A 549 86.49 -21.07 -6.55
C ALA A 549 86.26 -22.07 -7.70
N GLY A 550 86.02 -23.33 -7.35
CA GLY A 550 85.92 -24.45 -8.32
C GLY A 550 87.18 -25.31 -8.40
N TYR A 551 87.13 -26.38 -9.21
CA TYR A 551 88.21 -27.36 -9.30
C TYR A 551 89.44 -26.79 -10.00
N LEU A 552 90.60 -26.78 -9.34
CA LEU A 552 91.85 -26.19 -9.87
C LEU A 552 91.76 -24.70 -10.26
N ALA A 553 90.82 -23.94 -9.69
CA ALA A 553 90.75 -22.50 -9.88
C ALA A 553 91.96 -21.80 -9.24
N LYS A 554 92.53 -20.79 -9.91
CA LYS A 554 93.77 -20.10 -9.50
C LYS A 554 93.65 -18.58 -9.52
N ALA A 555 93.66 -17.98 -8.34
CA ALA A 555 93.68 -16.53 -8.12
C ALA A 555 95.01 -16.14 -7.46
N THR A 556 96.03 -15.91 -8.29
CA THR A 556 97.45 -15.85 -7.88
C THR A 556 98.00 -14.44 -7.70
N SER A 557 97.24 -13.42 -8.11
CA SER A 557 97.65 -12.01 -8.06
C SER A 557 96.78 -11.20 -7.09
N SER A 558 97.27 -10.04 -6.66
CA SER A 558 96.53 -9.21 -5.70
C SER A 558 95.18 -8.76 -6.27
N GLY A 559 94.12 -8.98 -5.49
CA GLY A 559 92.74 -8.70 -5.86
C GLY A 559 92.17 -9.55 -7.01
N SER A 560 92.88 -10.60 -7.45
CA SER A 560 92.41 -11.40 -8.59
C SER A 560 91.31 -12.40 -8.21
N SER A 561 90.42 -12.72 -9.14
CA SER A 561 89.21 -13.51 -8.90
C SER A 561 89.04 -14.61 -9.96
N ALA A 562 89.16 -15.88 -9.60
CA ALA A 562 89.11 -17.03 -10.50
C ALA A 562 87.98 -18.00 -10.12
N PHE A 563 86.87 -18.01 -10.84
CA PHE A 563 85.68 -18.79 -10.52
C PHE A 563 85.34 -19.75 -11.67
N GLY A 564 85.70 -21.03 -11.54
CA GLY A 564 85.44 -22.07 -12.53
C GLY A 564 86.57 -23.10 -12.63
N THR A 565 86.29 -24.24 -13.28
CA THR A 565 87.24 -25.34 -13.39
C THR A 565 88.49 -24.93 -14.18
N GLY A 566 89.65 -24.83 -13.53
CA GLY A 566 90.88 -24.35 -14.16
C GLY A 566 90.87 -22.87 -14.54
N ALA A 567 89.96 -22.06 -13.98
CA ALA A 567 89.96 -20.60 -14.18
C ALA A 567 91.28 -20.00 -13.66
N ASN A 568 91.88 -19.07 -14.40
CA ASN A 568 93.17 -18.46 -14.09
C ASN A 568 93.10 -16.94 -14.12
N ALA A 569 93.13 -16.32 -12.93
CA ALA A 569 93.23 -14.88 -12.75
C ALA A 569 94.63 -14.53 -12.23
N SER A 570 95.55 -14.26 -13.15
CA SER A 570 96.97 -13.97 -12.88
C SER A 570 97.34 -12.49 -13.00
N GLY A 571 96.45 -11.65 -13.54
CA GLY A 571 96.60 -10.20 -13.53
C GLY A 571 96.20 -9.56 -12.19
N VAL A 572 96.73 -8.38 -11.90
CA VAL A 572 96.34 -7.60 -10.70
C VAL A 572 94.91 -7.07 -10.89
N TYR A 573 94.03 -7.31 -9.92
CA TYR A 573 92.57 -7.10 -9.98
C TYR A 573 91.87 -7.82 -11.14
N SER A 574 92.48 -8.86 -11.74
CA SER A 574 91.87 -9.55 -12.88
C SER A 574 90.78 -10.55 -12.47
N SER A 575 89.83 -10.83 -13.36
CA SER A 575 88.61 -11.59 -13.06
C SER A 575 88.33 -12.69 -14.10
N ALA A 576 88.66 -13.94 -13.80
CA ALA A 576 88.47 -15.12 -14.65
C ALA A 576 87.26 -15.98 -14.19
N PHE A 577 86.10 -15.89 -14.84
CA PHE A 577 84.88 -16.62 -14.45
C PHE A 577 84.48 -17.65 -15.53
N GLY A 578 85.01 -18.87 -15.48
CA GLY A 578 84.62 -19.96 -16.38
C GLY A 578 85.67 -21.05 -16.51
N THR A 579 85.30 -22.20 -17.10
CA THR A 579 86.24 -23.31 -17.33
C THR A 579 87.40 -22.85 -18.22
N SER A 580 88.64 -22.93 -17.70
CA SER A 580 89.84 -22.43 -18.39
C SER A 580 89.78 -20.94 -18.81
N ALA A 581 88.97 -20.10 -18.16
CA ALA A 581 88.98 -18.66 -18.40
C ALA A 581 90.33 -18.04 -18.01
N GLN A 582 90.84 -17.08 -18.79
CA GLN A 582 92.17 -16.48 -18.62
C GLN A 582 92.09 -14.96 -18.58
N ALA A 583 92.19 -14.40 -17.37
CA ALA A 583 92.28 -12.96 -17.13
C ALA A 583 93.72 -12.61 -16.73
N ILE A 584 94.55 -12.28 -17.72
CA ILE A 584 96.02 -12.25 -17.56
C ILE A 584 96.60 -10.84 -17.41
N ALA A 585 95.91 -9.81 -17.91
CA ALA A 585 96.32 -8.42 -17.77
C ALA A 585 95.74 -7.74 -16.52
N LYS A 586 96.30 -6.58 -16.14
CA LYS A 586 95.78 -5.75 -15.06
C LYS A 586 94.37 -5.24 -15.40
N ASP A 587 93.49 -5.30 -14.40
CA ASP A 587 92.07 -4.87 -14.46
C ASP A 587 91.23 -5.64 -15.53
N ALA A 588 91.75 -6.76 -16.05
CA ALA A 588 91.14 -7.51 -17.13
C ALA A 588 90.09 -8.53 -16.63
N MET A 589 89.01 -8.73 -17.39
CA MET A 589 87.89 -9.61 -17.02
C MET A 589 87.62 -10.62 -18.14
N ALA A 590 87.80 -11.92 -17.87
CA ALA A 590 87.52 -13.02 -18.80
C ALA A 590 86.42 -13.93 -18.22
N MET A 591 85.21 -13.92 -18.78
CA MET A 591 84.10 -14.75 -18.30
C MET A 591 83.61 -15.70 -19.40
N GLY A 592 83.66 -17.01 -19.18
CA GLY A 592 83.26 -18.03 -20.14
C GLY A 592 84.34 -19.07 -20.43
N VAL A 593 83.97 -20.16 -21.10
CA VAL A 593 84.88 -21.27 -21.38
C VAL A 593 86.01 -20.82 -22.30
N SER A 594 87.25 -20.90 -21.85
CA SER A 594 88.43 -20.42 -22.59
C SER A 594 88.35 -18.95 -23.06
N ALA A 595 87.62 -18.09 -22.33
CA ALA A 595 87.64 -16.64 -22.56
C ALA A 595 89.04 -16.07 -22.27
N LEU A 596 89.50 -15.09 -23.06
CA LEU A 596 90.82 -14.47 -22.93
C LEU A 596 90.71 -12.94 -22.87
N ALA A 597 91.09 -12.37 -21.73
CA ALA A 597 91.27 -10.94 -21.55
C ALA A 597 92.75 -10.62 -21.36
N SER A 598 93.37 -10.09 -22.41
CA SER A 598 94.80 -9.80 -22.51
C SER A 598 95.14 -8.32 -22.68
N GLY A 599 94.18 -7.49 -23.12
CA GLY A 599 94.30 -6.03 -23.03
C GLY A 599 94.15 -5.52 -21.59
N LYS A 600 94.82 -4.41 -21.23
CA LYS A 600 94.56 -3.72 -19.96
C LYS A 600 93.13 -3.17 -19.99
N ASP A 601 92.40 -3.32 -18.88
CA ASP A 601 90.96 -3.01 -18.80
C ASP A 601 90.08 -3.81 -19.79
N GLY A 602 90.62 -4.89 -20.38
CA GLY A 602 89.94 -5.69 -21.39
C GLY A 602 88.86 -6.60 -20.80
N MET A 603 87.69 -6.65 -21.43
CA MET A 603 86.52 -7.39 -20.95
C MET A 603 86.06 -8.43 -21.99
N ALA A 604 86.41 -9.70 -21.80
CA ALA A 604 86.07 -10.84 -22.65
C ALA A 604 84.98 -11.73 -22.01
N ILE A 605 83.72 -11.55 -22.36
CA ILE A 605 82.57 -12.28 -21.76
C ILE A 605 81.92 -13.19 -22.80
N GLY A 606 82.43 -14.41 -22.96
CA GLY A 606 81.88 -15.45 -23.82
C GLY A 606 82.87 -16.61 -24.02
N ALA A 607 82.36 -17.78 -24.42
CA ALA A 607 83.25 -18.91 -24.71
C ALA A 607 84.17 -18.57 -25.89
N PHE A 608 85.49 -18.66 -25.71
CA PHE A 608 86.52 -18.19 -26.66
C PHE A 608 86.44 -16.69 -27.05
N ALA A 609 85.81 -15.83 -26.23
CA ALA A 609 85.85 -14.38 -26.45
C ALA A 609 87.26 -13.81 -26.22
N ASN A 610 87.68 -12.84 -27.04
CA ASN A 610 89.01 -12.24 -27.01
C ASN A 610 88.93 -10.72 -26.90
N ALA A 611 89.32 -10.17 -25.75
CA ALA A 611 89.52 -8.74 -25.53
C ALA A 611 91.03 -8.43 -25.52
N ILE A 612 91.54 -7.92 -26.64
CA ILE A 612 92.97 -7.81 -26.93
C ILE A 612 93.45 -6.35 -26.88
N GLY A 613 92.69 -5.41 -27.47
CA GLY A 613 92.99 -3.98 -27.37
C GLY A 613 92.85 -3.44 -25.95
N ALA A 614 93.50 -2.31 -25.64
CA ALA A 614 93.30 -1.63 -24.36
C ALA A 614 91.88 -1.08 -24.25
N GLN A 615 91.25 -1.24 -23.08
CA GLN A 615 89.83 -0.90 -22.83
C GLN A 615 88.84 -1.59 -23.79
N SER A 616 89.24 -2.68 -24.44
CA SER A 616 88.41 -3.40 -25.42
C SER A 616 87.37 -4.30 -24.74
N THR A 617 86.18 -4.41 -25.34
CA THR A 617 85.05 -5.17 -24.79
C THR A 617 84.55 -6.18 -25.81
N ALA A 618 84.77 -7.47 -25.58
CA ALA A 618 84.38 -8.58 -26.43
C ALA A 618 83.36 -9.48 -25.70
N VAL A 619 82.08 -9.36 -26.02
CA VAL A 619 80.99 -10.04 -25.31
C VAL A 619 80.21 -10.93 -26.28
N GLY A 620 80.22 -12.24 -26.06
CA GLY A 620 79.65 -13.26 -26.94
C GLY A 620 80.69 -14.32 -27.31
N ALA A 621 80.23 -15.55 -27.57
CA ALA A 621 81.16 -16.63 -27.88
C ALA A 621 81.96 -16.33 -29.16
N ALA A 622 83.29 -16.48 -29.13
CA ALA A 622 84.22 -16.09 -30.19
C ALA A 622 84.09 -14.62 -30.68
N ALA A 623 83.58 -13.70 -29.85
CA ALA A 623 83.66 -12.26 -30.10
C ALA A 623 85.12 -11.78 -30.01
N ASN A 624 85.51 -10.82 -30.84
CA ASN A 624 86.89 -10.29 -30.86
C ASN A 624 86.87 -8.76 -30.92
N ALA A 625 87.46 -8.13 -29.91
CA ALA A 625 87.71 -6.70 -29.88
C ALA A 625 89.23 -6.48 -29.97
N TYR A 626 89.69 -6.15 -31.17
CA TYR A 626 91.12 -6.08 -31.52
C TYR A 626 91.69 -4.66 -31.34
N GLY A 627 90.93 -3.64 -31.72
CA GLY A 627 91.33 -2.23 -31.59
C GLY A 627 91.18 -1.67 -30.18
N ASP A 628 91.89 -0.58 -29.89
CA ASP A 628 91.74 0.14 -28.63
C ASP A 628 90.35 0.78 -28.50
N SER A 629 89.75 0.64 -27.31
CA SER A 629 88.35 1.03 -27.01
C SER A 629 87.31 0.40 -27.97
N ALA A 630 87.64 -0.71 -28.65
CA ALA A 630 86.72 -1.40 -29.55
C ALA A 630 85.69 -2.23 -28.77
N VAL A 631 84.44 -2.28 -29.28
CA VAL A 631 83.33 -2.99 -28.64
C VAL A 631 82.72 -4.01 -29.61
N ALA A 632 82.90 -5.30 -29.33
CA ALA A 632 82.36 -6.41 -30.10
C ALA A 632 81.35 -7.22 -29.26
N LEU A 633 80.06 -6.91 -29.38
CA LEU A 633 78.96 -7.52 -28.62
C LEU A 633 78.10 -8.42 -29.53
N GLY A 634 78.44 -9.70 -29.59
CA GLY A 634 77.72 -10.76 -30.31
C GLY A 634 78.59 -12.00 -30.59
N ASN A 635 77.98 -13.16 -30.82
CA ASN A 635 78.72 -14.37 -31.22
C ASN A 635 79.49 -14.10 -32.54
N ARG A 636 80.82 -14.28 -32.55
CA ARG A 636 81.68 -13.95 -33.70
C ARG A 636 81.61 -12.48 -34.14
N ALA A 637 81.22 -11.55 -33.28
CA ALA A 637 81.36 -10.11 -33.55
C ALA A 637 82.85 -9.73 -33.66
N VAL A 638 83.17 -8.78 -34.54
CA VAL A 638 84.54 -8.30 -34.78
C VAL A 638 84.54 -6.77 -34.80
N ALA A 639 85.31 -6.17 -33.89
CA ALA A 639 85.55 -4.73 -33.84
C ALA A 639 87.06 -4.45 -33.92
N GLY A 640 87.47 -3.71 -34.95
CA GLY A 640 88.87 -3.57 -35.35
C GLY A 640 89.37 -4.73 -36.22
N ASP A 641 90.61 -4.62 -36.71
CA ASP A 641 91.32 -5.69 -37.43
C ASP A 641 92.34 -6.36 -36.47
N ALA A 642 92.52 -7.67 -36.58
CA ALA A 642 93.56 -8.40 -35.86
C ALA A 642 94.99 -7.97 -36.26
N ASN A 643 95.13 -7.34 -37.43
CA ASN A 643 96.39 -6.90 -38.02
C ASN A 643 96.65 -5.38 -37.84
N ASP A 644 95.66 -4.60 -37.40
CA ASP A 644 95.79 -3.15 -37.21
C ASP A 644 95.12 -2.67 -35.91
N SER A 645 95.96 -2.38 -34.91
CA SER A 645 95.54 -1.83 -33.62
C SER A 645 95.06 -0.38 -33.70
N ALA A 646 95.33 0.35 -34.79
CA ALA A 646 94.91 1.75 -34.96
C ALA A 646 93.42 1.90 -35.30
N VAL A 647 92.70 0.80 -35.53
CA VAL A 647 91.24 0.79 -35.77
C VAL A 647 90.45 1.00 -34.46
N ALA A 648 90.70 2.12 -33.81
CA ALA A 648 90.13 2.48 -32.52
C ALA A 648 88.65 2.90 -32.60
N ASN A 649 87.93 2.75 -31.48
CA ASN A 649 86.52 3.13 -31.33
C ASN A 649 85.55 2.43 -32.31
N ALA A 650 85.91 1.29 -32.88
CA ALA A 650 85.02 0.48 -33.70
C ALA A 650 83.95 -0.22 -32.83
N VAL A 651 82.70 -0.25 -33.28
CA VAL A 651 81.57 -0.84 -32.52
C VAL A 651 80.82 -1.85 -33.39
N ALA A 652 80.85 -3.13 -33.02
CA ALA A 652 80.13 -4.22 -33.66
C ALA A 652 79.12 -4.86 -32.69
N LEU A 653 77.85 -4.56 -32.88
CA LEU A 653 76.74 -4.96 -32.01
C LEU A 653 75.79 -5.94 -32.73
N GLY A 654 76.13 -7.22 -32.69
CA GLY A 654 75.35 -8.32 -33.25
C GLY A 654 76.20 -9.56 -33.54
N ALA A 655 75.58 -10.75 -33.58
CA ALA A 655 76.30 -11.96 -33.95
C ALA A 655 76.83 -11.88 -35.39
N GLY A 656 78.13 -12.02 -35.59
CA GLY A 656 78.80 -11.84 -36.88
C GLY A 656 78.86 -10.38 -37.38
N ALA A 657 78.55 -9.38 -36.55
CA ALA A 657 78.73 -7.98 -36.91
C ALA A 657 80.22 -7.64 -37.08
N ALA A 658 80.57 -6.83 -38.07
CA ALA A 658 81.94 -6.49 -38.43
C ALA A 658 82.13 -4.97 -38.62
N ALA A 659 82.75 -4.32 -37.64
CA ALA A 659 83.15 -2.91 -37.68
C ALA A 659 84.67 -2.83 -37.94
N ALA A 660 85.03 -2.74 -39.22
CA ALA A 660 86.42 -2.87 -39.70
C ALA A 660 87.13 -1.52 -39.93
N GLN A 661 86.54 -0.40 -39.49
CA GLN A 661 87.04 0.95 -39.72
C GLN A 661 86.93 1.78 -38.43
N ALA A 662 87.86 2.72 -38.23
CA ALA A 662 87.91 3.54 -37.02
C ALA A 662 86.63 4.38 -36.86
N GLY A 663 86.04 4.36 -35.66
CA GLY A 663 84.78 5.06 -35.37
C GLY A 663 83.56 4.63 -36.20
N ALA A 664 83.60 3.45 -36.84
CA ALA A 664 82.47 2.89 -37.58
C ALA A 664 81.59 1.98 -36.69
N VAL A 665 80.28 1.94 -36.98
CA VAL A 665 79.30 1.21 -36.16
C VAL A 665 78.54 0.19 -37.01
N ALA A 666 78.74 -1.10 -36.74
CA ALA A 666 77.96 -2.20 -37.29
C ALA A 666 76.88 -2.63 -36.29
N LEU A 667 75.60 -2.43 -36.63
CA LEU A 667 74.46 -2.68 -35.74
C LEU A 667 73.56 -3.79 -36.31
N GLY A 668 73.30 -4.82 -35.52
CA GLY A 668 72.56 -6.02 -35.94
C GLY A 668 73.47 -7.18 -36.36
N SER A 669 72.91 -8.40 -36.37
CA SER A 669 73.64 -9.62 -36.74
C SER A 669 74.12 -9.57 -38.19
N GLY A 670 75.37 -9.98 -38.45
CA GLY A 670 75.95 -9.98 -39.79
C GLY A 670 76.14 -8.61 -40.45
N SER A 671 75.87 -7.50 -39.73
CA SER A 671 76.04 -6.16 -40.29
C SER A 671 77.51 -5.83 -40.51
N SER A 672 77.82 -5.14 -41.61
CA SER A 672 79.19 -4.73 -41.93
C SER A 672 79.25 -3.26 -42.37
N THR A 673 80.31 -2.57 -41.95
CA THR A 673 80.56 -1.16 -42.30
C THR A 673 81.45 -1.05 -43.53
N ALA A 674 80.97 -0.38 -44.57
CA ALA A 674 81.79 0.07 -45.70
C ALA A 674 82.52 1.40 -45.38
N ALA A 675 83.35 1.87 -46.31
CA ALA A 675 83.87 3.24 -46.26
C ALA A 675 82.74 4.27 -46.44
N ALA A 676 82.92 5.46 -45.86
CA ALA A 676 81.96 6.57 -46.00
C ALA A 676 82.00 7.17 -47.42
N VAL A 677 80.83 7.59 -47.94
CA VAL A 677 80.67 8.11 -49.31
C VAL A 677 80.02 9.49 -49.29
N ALA A 678 80.60 10.44 -50.03
CA ALA A 678 80.10 11.80 -50.14
C ALA A 678 78.91 11.91 -51.11
N THR A 679 77.88 12.68 -50.76
CA THR A 679 76.68 12.93 -51.59
C THR A 679 76.26 14.38 -51.49
N THR A 680 76.10 15.09 -52.61
CA THR A 680 76.00 16.57 -52.63
C THR A 680 74.63 17.13 -53.02
N GLY A 681 73.76 16.36 -53.69
CA GLY A 681 72.46 16.84 -54.16
C GLY A 681 71.73 15.85 -55.08
N GLY A 682 70.65 16.31 -55.70
CA GLY A 682 69.82 15.54 -56.65
C GLY A 682 68.84 16.42 -57.43
N THR A 683 68.20 15.86 -58.47
CA THR A 683 67.30 16.62 -59.37
C THR A 683 65.91 16.00 -59.43
N LEU A 684 64.87 16.79 -59.11
CA LEU A 684 63.46 16.39 -59.19
C LEU A 684 62.73 17.30 -60.19
N ASN A 685 62.05 16.69 -61.18
CA ASN A 685 61.30 17.38 -62.25
C ASN A 685 62.04 18.60 -62.86
N GLY A 686 63.31 18.39 -63.24
CA GLY A 686 64.18 19.42 -63.82
C GLY A 686 64.78 20.44 -62.83
N THR A 687 64.32 20.46 -61.58
CA THR A 687 64.86 21.36 -60.53
C THR A 687 65.96 20.65 -59.73
N ALA A 688 67.13 21.28 -59.62
CA ALA A 688 68.25 20.76 -58.84
C ALA A 688 68.18 21.22 -57.36
N TYR A 689 68.48 20.29 -56.44
CA TYR A 689 68.47 20.49 -55.00
C TYR A 689 69.84 20.12 -54.43
N THR A 690 70.36 20.94 -53.52
CA THR A 690 71.57 20.66 -52.73
C THR A 690 71.20 20.01 -51.39
N TYR A 691 72.04 19.11 -50.89
CA TYR A 691 71.83 18.42 -49.61
C TYR A 691 72.83 18.88 -48.54
N ALA A 692 72.45 18.78 -47.27
CA ALA A 692 73.33 19.05 -46.13
C ALA A 692 74.14 17.80 -45.73
N GLY A 693 75.24 17.99 -44.99
CA GLY A 693 76.03 16.88 -44.44
C GLY A 693 76.85 16.07 -45.46
N THR A 694 77.29 16.71 -46.55
CA THR A 694 77.73 16.04 -47.78
C THR A 694 78.98 15.16 -47.69
N ASN A 695 79.76 15.20 -46.60
CA ASN A 695 81.02 14.47 -46.45
C ASN A 695 81.15 13.84 -45.03
N PRO A 696 80.53 12.67 -44.79
CA PRO A 696 80.56 11.99 -43.49
C PRO A 696 81.94 11.36 -43.17
N GLY A 697 82.33 11.39 -41.89
CA GLY A 697 83.64 10.89 -41.42
C GLY A 697 83.71 9.39 -41.10
N SER A 698 82.57 8.75 -40.81
CA SER A 698 82.43 7.29 -40.67
C SER A 698 81.01 6.87 -41.09
N THR A 699 80.64 5.60 -40.89
CA THR A 699 79.29 5.12 -41.21
C THR A 699 78.68 4.30 -40.07
N VAL A 700 77.34 4.34 -39.99
CA VAL A 700 76.52 3.46 -39.15
C VAL A 700 75.76 2.53 -40.08
N SER A 701 76.06 1.24 -40.02
CA SER A 701 75.48 0.22 -40.90
C SER A 701 74.56 -0.73 -40.13
N VAL A 702 73.31 -0.85 -40.58
CA VAL A 702 72.30 -1.74 -39.96
C VAL A 702 72.20 -3.12 -40.65
N GLY A 703 73.04 -3.38 -41.64
CA GLY A 703 73.07 -4.62 -42.43
C GLY A 703 74.41 -4.82 -43.14
N SER A 704 74.43 -5.70 -44.13
CA SER A 704 75.50 -5.76 -45.14
C SER A 704 74.90 -5.53 -46.52
N ALA A 705 75.71 -5.35 -47.56
CA ALA A 705 75.21 -5.23 -48.93
C ALA A 705 74.33 -6.44 -49.32
N GLY A 706 73.17 -6.17 -49.91
CA GLY A 706 72.13 -7.15 -50.25
C GLY A 706 71.41 -7.77 -49.03
N HIS A 707 71.69 -7.28 -47.83
CA HIS A 707 71.11 -7.71 -46.54
C HIS A 707 70.79 -6.48 -45.67
N GLU A 708 70.32 -5.41 -46.31
CA GLU A 708 69.90 -4.17 -45.69
C GLU A 708 68.69 -4.39 -44.75
N ARG A 709 68.51 -3.51 -43.75
CA ARG A 709 67.44 -3.64 -42.76
C ARG A 709 66.56 -2.40 -42.66
N THR A 710 65.29 -2.63 -42.37
CA THR A 710 64.35 -1.57 -42.01
C THR A 710 64.70 -0.98 -40.65
N VAL A 711 64.78 0.34 -40.58
CA VAL A 711 64.93 1.07 -39.31
C VAL A 711 63.54 1.54 -38.89
N THR A 712 62.99 0.92 -37.85
CA THR A 712 61.66 1.24 -37.31
C THR A 712 61.77 2.19 -36.11
N ASN A 713 60.65 2.79 -35.69
CA ASN A 713 60.57 3.75 -34.58
C ASN A 713 61.44 5.02 -34.71
N VAL A 714 61.90 5.34 -35.93
CA VAL A 714 62.57 6.62 -36.24
C VAL A 714 61.57 7.76 -35.99
N ALA A 715 61.93 8.70 -35.11
CA ALA A 715 61.13 9.91 -34.87
C ALA A 715 61.08 10.81 -36.11
N ALA A 716 60.19 11.81 -36.13
CA ALA A 716 60.13 12.75 -37.25
C ALA A 716 61.37 13.67 -37.27
N GLY A 717 62.25 13.50 -38.25
CA GLY A 717 63.43 14.35 -38.45
C GLY A 717 63.03 15.77 -38.87
N ARG A 718 63.82 16.80 -38.52
CA ARG A 718 63.49 18.19 -38.85
C ARG A 718 63.53 18.41 -40.36
N VAL A 719 62.42 18.81 -40.97
CA VAL A 719 62.37 19.09 -42.42
C VAL A 719 62.81 20.54 -42.67
N SER A 720 64.08 20.73 -43.06
CA SER A 720 64.66 22.04 -43.40
C SER A 720 65.87 21.88 -44.30
N GLY A 721 66.25 22.94 -45.04
CA GLY A 721 67.35 22.93 -46.02
C GLY A 721 68.76 22.74 -45.43
N THR A 722 68.90 22.65 -44.10
CA THR A 722 70.17 22.36 -43.40
C THR A 722 70.13 21.05 -42.61
N SER A 723 69.07 20.26 -42.77
CA SER A 723 68.86 19.04 -41.97
C SER A 723 69.71 17.87 -42.43
N THR A 724 70.27 17.15 -41.46
CA THR A 724 70.92 15.85 -41.63
C THR A 724 70.18 14.75 -40.87
N ASP A 725 68.93 15.01 -40.46
CA ASP A 725 68.11 14.07 -39.70
C ASP A 725 67.52 13.00 -40.63
N ALA A 726 67.40 11.76 -40.17
CA ALA A 726 66.70 10.72 -40.90
C ALA A 726 65.19 11.04 -40.96
N VAL A 727 64.64 11.19 -42.18
CA VAL A 727 63.20 11.34 -42.39
C VAL A 727 62.49 9.99 -42.26
N ASN A 728 61.38 9.96 -41.52
CA ASN A 728 60.63 8.73 -41.30
C ASN A 728 59.48 8.53 -42.32
N GLY A 729 58.95 7.31 -42.38
CA GLY A 729 57.86 6.96 -43.30
C GLY A 729 56.57 7.76 -43.09
N SER A 730 56.29 8.24 -41.87
CA SER A 730 55.09 9.06 -41.59
C SER A 730 55.20 10.48 -42.17
N GLN A 731 56.40 11.04 -42.27
CA GLN A 731 56.63 12.35 -42.88
C GLN A 731 56.47 12.29 -44.40
N LEU A 732 57.07 11.27 -45.02
CA LEU A 732 56.90 11.00 -46.45
C LEU A 732 55.45 10.64 -46.79
N TYR A 733 54.77 9.88 -45.93
CA TYR A 733 53.35 9.60 -46.08
C TYR A 733 52.49 10.86 -45.94
N ALA A 734 52.80 11.77 -45.01
CA ALA A 734 52.08 13.04 -44.87
C ALA A 734 52.21 13.90 -46.13
N THR A 735 53.44 14.10 -46.67
CA THR A 735 53.64 14.86 -47.92
C THR A 735 52.93 14.20 -49.11
N ASN A 736 52.97 12.87 -49.19
CA ASN A 736 52.31 12.13 -50.28
C ASN A 736 50.77 12.11 -50.13
N THR A 737 50.25 12.17 -48.91
CA THR A 737 48.81 12.22 -48.62
C THR A 737 48.23 13.58 -48.99
N GLU A 738 48.90 14.69 -48.67
CA GLU A 738 48.44 16.01 -49.14
C GLU A 738 48.55 16.15 -50.65
N LEU A 739 49.60 15.62 -51.28
CA LEU A 739 49.72 15.56 -52.74
C LEU A 739 48.56 14.75 -53.38
N GLY A 740 48.20 13.61 -52.77
CA GLY A 740 47.04 12.80 -53.17
C GLY A 740 45.71 13.55 -53.03
N LYS A 741 45.50 14.26 -51.91
CA LYS A 741 44.31 15.09 -51.67
C LYS A 741 44.17 16.23 -52.69
N VAL A 742 45.27 16.87 -53.09
CA VAL A 742 45.26 17.88 -54.16
C VAL A 742 44.83 17.24 -55.48
N GLY A 743 45.41 16.09 -55.83
CA GLY A 743 45.03 15.33 -57.02
C GLY A 743 43.56 14.93 -57.05
N THR A 744 43.01 14.42 -55.94
CA THR A 744 41.57 14.09 -55.87
C THR A 744 40.70 15.33 -55.91
N THR A 745 41.06 16.42 -55.22
CA THR A 745 40.27 17.67 -55.20
C THR A 745 40.10 18.25 -56.61
N VAL A 746 41.19 18.31 -57.39
CA VAL A 746 41.15 18.79 -58.78
C VAL A 746 40.26 17.89 -59.65
N ASN A 747 40.38 16.56 -59.51
CA ASN A 747 39.60 15.62 -60.30
C ASN A 747 38.10 15.61 -59.90
N SER A 748 37.80 15.81 -58.63
CA SER A 748 36.43 15.98 -58.11
C SER A 748 35.74 17.24 -58.64
N ILE A 749 36.47 18.37 -58.75
CA ILE A 749 35.93 19.59 -59.36
C ILE A 749 35.57 19.35 -60.84
N GLN A 750 36.47 18.72 -61.61
CA GLN A 750 36.27 18.39 -63.02
C GLN A 750 35.13 17.36 -63.28
N GLN A 751 34.74 16.58 -62.26
CA GLN A 751 33.67 15.56 -62.35
C GLN A 751 32.39 15.95 -61.59
N GLY A 752 32.11 17.27 -61.49
CA GLY A 752 30.84 17.79 -60.98
C GLY A 752 30.62 17.61 -59.48
N ALA A 753 31.62 17.17 -58.70
CA ALA A 753 31.49 17.09 -57.25
C ALA A 753 31.46 18.49 -56.58
N GLY A 754 31.76 19.55 -57.33
CA GLY A 754 31.46 20.93 -56.97
C GLY A 754 32.43 21.61 -56.00
N VAL A 755 32.17 22.88 -55.72
CA VAL A 755 32.85 23.68 -54.68
C VAL A 755 32.01 23.66 -53.40
N LYS A 756 32.61 24.01 -52.25
CA LYS A 756 32.04 23.88 -50.89
C LYS A 756 30.60 24.40 -50.68
N TYR A 757 30.09 25.26 -51.56
CA TYR A 757 28.76 25.87 -51.46
C TYR A 757 27.86 25.59 -52.69
N ALA A 758 28.32 24.82 -53.68
CA ALA A 758 27.55 24.43 -54.86
C ALA A 758 28.01 23.05 -55.38
N HIS A 759 27.16 22.04 -55.26
CA HIS A 759 27.45 20.63 -55.57
C HIS A 759 26.44 20.09 -56.60
N THR A 760 26.89 19.68 -57.79
CA THR A 760 26.02 19.36 -58.95
C THR A 760 26.49 18.08 -59.66
N HIS A 761 26.47 16.95 -58.96
CA HIS A 761 26.99 15.68 -59.47
C HIS A 761 26.11 15.08 -60.58
N SER A 762 26.61 15.05 -61.82
CA SER A 762 25.92 14.50 -62.99
C SER A 762 26.87 14.16 -64.13
N THR A 763 26.39 13.37 -65.10
CA THR A 763 27.07 12.99 -66.36
C THR A 763 26.41 13.59 -67.61
N LYS A 764 25.39 14.44 -67.43
CA LYS A 764 24.71 15.18 -68.51
C LYS A 764 25.49 16.46 -68.89
N ALA A 765 25.01 17.17 -69.91
CA ALA A 765 25.51 18.48 -70.31
C ALA A 765 25.47 19.50 -69.15
N ASP A 766 26.35 20.49 -69.23
CA ASP A 766 26.50 21.57 -68.23
C ASP A 766 25.31 22.56 -68.24
N SER A 767 25.25 23.42 -67.23
CA SER A 767 24.28 24.51 -67.08
C SER A 767 24.57 25.70 -68.00
N THR A 768 23.52 26.38 -68.47
CA THR A 768 23.56 27.55 -69.34
C THR A 768 22.80 28.73 -68.75
N ALA A 769 23.52 29.77 -68.31
CA ALA A 769 22.96 31.07 -67.94
C ALA A 769 23.24 32.07 -69.08
N SER A 770 22.20 32.67 -69.66
CA SER A 770 22.31 33.49 -70.87
C SER A 770 21.60 34.85 -70.81
N GLY A 771 20.61 35.01 -69.93
CA GLY A 771 20.09 36.34 -69.60
C GLY A 771 21.06 37.15 -68.72
N THR A 772 20.93 38.47 -68.70
CA THR A 772 21.75 39.32 -67.83
C THR A 772 21.42 39.06 -66.36
N ASP A 773 22.45 39.03 -65.51
CA ASP A 773 22.41 38.64 -64.10
C ASP A 773 21.68 37.31 -63.79
N SER A 774 21.53 36.43 -64.79
CA SER A 774 20.88 35.12 -64.64
C SER A 774 21.76 34.08 -63.95
N SER A 775 21.13 33.05 -63.37
CA SER A 775 21.81 31.97 -62.65
C SER A 775 21.27 30.60 -63.03
N ALA A 776 22.11 29.77 -63.64
CA ALA A 776 21.82 28.38 -63.95
C ALA A 776 22.73 27.45 -63.13
N MET A 777 22.17 26.44 -62.48
CA MET A 777 22.93 25.49 -61.67
C MET A 777 22.29 24.09 -61.71
N GLY A 778 23.08 23.10 -62.09
CA GLY A 778 22.65 21.72 -62.26
C GLY A 778 22.64 21.29 -63.74
N PRO A 779 22.66 19.98 -64.00
CA PRO A 779 22.84 19.45 -65.35
C PRO A 779 21.75 19.93 -66.31
N ALA A 780 22.17 20.48 -67.46
CA ALA A 780 21.29 21.05 -68.49
C ALA A 780 20.26 22.09 -67.99
N ALA A 781 20.50 22.72 -66.83
CA ALA A 781 19.67 23.84 -66.36
C ALA A 781 19.89 25.06 -67.28
N SER A 782 18.81 25.74 -67.67
CA SER A 782 18.83 26.86 -68.61
C SER A 782 18.11 28.09 -68.06
N ALA A 783 18.85 29.18 -67.83
CA ALA A 783 18.29 30.49 -67.48
C ALA A 783 18.41 31.43 -68.68
N TYR A 784 17.29 31.67 -69.36
CA TYR A 784 17.22 32.42 -70.61
C TYR A 784 16.85 33.89 -70.41
N GLY A 785 15.95 34.19 -69.47
CA GLY A 785 15.48 35.57 -69.20
C GLY A 785 16.43 36.39 -68.32
N ASP A 786 16.30 37.71 -68.37
CA ASP A 786 17.03 38.62 -67.47
C ASP A 786 16.62 38.40 -66.00
N SER A 787 17.62 38.36 -65.12
CA SER A 787 17.51 37.96 -63.69
C SER A 787 16.88 36.58 -63.45
N ALA A 788 16.79 35.71 -64.47
CA ALA A 788 16.16 34.40 -64.33
C ALA A 788 17.02 33.40 -63.55
N VAL A 789 16.37 32.50 -62.80
CA VAL A 789 17.04 31.49 -61.96
C VAL A 789 16.55 30.08 -62.32
N ALA A 790 17.46 29.23 -62.80
CA ALA A 790 17.19 27.84 -63.16
C ALA A 790 18.07 26.88 -62.32
N LEU A 791 17.46 26.19 -61.35
CA LEU A 791 18.16 25.33 -60.39
C LEU A 791 17.58 23.90 -60.41
N GLY A 792 18.28 22.97 -61.07
CA GLY A 792 17.91 21.56 -61.13
C GLY A 792 18.11 20.89 -62.49
N ASP A 793 18.09 19.56 -62.52
CA ASP A 793 18.29 18.73 -63.72
C ASP A 793 17.30 19.06 -64.85
N GLY A 794 17.72 19.81 -65.85
CA GLY A 794 16.89 20.28 -66.96
C GLY A 794 15.88 21.38 -66.59
N ALA A 795 16.10 22.16 -65.52
CA ALA A 795 15.24 23.31 -65.19
C ALA A 795 15.32 24.41 -66.27
N VAL A 796 14.20 25.08 -66.59
CA VAL A 796 14.12 26.14 -67.60
C VAL A 796 13.41 27.38 -67.04
N ALA A 797 14.11 28.52 -67.03
CA ALA A 797 13.58 29.80 -66.58
C ALA A 797 13.68 30.86 -67.69
N GLY A 798 12.55 31.44 -68.08
CA GLY A 798 12.38 32.25 -69.29
C GLY A 798 12.10 31.40 -70.54
N ASP A 799 11.73 32.05 -71.65
CA ASP A 799 11.71 31.43 -72.97
C ASP A 799 13.00 31.78 -73.73
N ALA A 800 13.58 30.81 -74.43
CA ALA A 800 14.73 31.02 -75.30
C ALA A 800 14.42 31.91 -76.53
N HIS A 801 13.13 32.17 -76.81
CA HIS A 801 12.66 32.97 -77.94
C HIS A 801 12.08 34.34 -77.53
N ASP A 802 11.85 34.59 -76.25
CA ASP A 802 11.37 35.87 -75.73
C ASP A 802 12.19 36.33 -74.50
N PRO A 803 13.25 37.13 -74.70
CA PRO A 803 14.06 37.65 -73.60
C PRO A 803 13.34 38.72 -72.76
N ALA A 804 12.14 39.17 -73.12
CA ALA A 804 11.34 40.05 -72.26
C ALA A 804 10.73 39.32 -71.04
N VAL A 805 10.85 37.99 -70.99
CA VAL A 805 10.44 37.14 -69.85
C VAL A 805 11.43 37.26 -68.69
N ALA A 806 11.46 38.44 -68.06
CA ALA A 806 12.29 38.72 -66.89
C ALA A 806 11.76 38.05 -65.59
N ASN A 807 12.64 37.93 -64.60
CA ASN A 807 12.34 37.48 -63.22
C ASN A 807 11.76 36.06 -63.10
N ALA A 808 11.80 35.24 -64.15
CA ALA A 808 11.28 33.87 -64.11
C ALA A 808 12.18 32.96 -63.24
N VAL A 809 11.56 32.11 -62.41
CA VAL A 809 12.27 31.25 -61.45
C VAL A 809 11.81 29.79 -61.55
N ALA A 810 12.72 28.90 -61.95
CA ALA A 810 12.50 27.46 -62.07
C ALA A 810 13.40 26.69 -61.09
N LEU A 811 12.78 26.09 -60.07
CA LEU A 811 13.42 25.44 -58.93
C LEU A 811 13.01 23.96 -58.88
N GLY A 812 13.74 23.10 -59.58
CA GLY A 812 13.51 21.65 -59.59
C GLY A 812 13.87 20.98 -60.92
N LYS A 813 14.05 19.65 -60.88
CA LYS A 813 14.29 18.84 -62.08
C LYS A 813 13.17 19.01 -63.11
N ALA A 814 13.50 19.48 -64.31
CA ALA A 814 12.53 19.80 -65.37
C ALA A 814 11.38 20.73 -64.92
N ALA A 815 11.64 21.65 -63.97
CA ALA A 815 10.73 22.77 -63.70
C ALA A 815 10.80 23.79 -64.84
N THR A 816 9.67 24.34 -65.25
CA THR A 816 9.57 25.33 -66.34
C THR A 816 8.79 26.55 -65.88
N ALA A 817 9.46 27.70 -65.80
CA ALA A 817 8.85 29.02 -65.56
C ALA A 817 9.01 29.86 -66.82
N SER A 818 7.95 29.99 -67.63
CA SER A 818 8.00 30.63 -68.95
C SER A 818 7.11 31.87 -69.08
N GLY A 819 6.41 32.27 -68.01
CA GLY A 819 5.77 33.59 -67.90
C GLY A 819 6.67 34.61 -67.23
N GLY A 820 6.51 35.90 -67.54
CA GLY A 820 7.18 36.98 -66.80
C GLY A 820 6.75 36.97 -65.32
N ASP A 821 7.70 37.20 -64.40
CA ASP A 821 7.47 37.13 -62.95
C ASP A 821 6.88 35.77 -62.47
N SER A 822 7.05 34.68 -63.23
CA SER A 822 6.48 33.36 -62.89
C SER A 822 7.42 32.48 -62.06
N LEU A 823 6.83 31.64 -61.20
CA LEU A 823 7.56 30.75 -60.28
C LEU A 823 7.11 29.30 -60.44
N ALA A 824 8.04 28.42 -60.83
CA ALA A 824 7.86 26.97 -60.90
C ALA A 824 8.76 26.28 -59.88
N LEU A 825 8.21 25.89 -58.72
CA LEU A 825 8.94 25.30 -57.59
C LEU A 825 8.54 23.84 -57.39
N GLY A 826 9.32 22.92 -57.96
CA GLY A 826 9.12 21.48 -57.87
C GLY A 826 9.51 20.75 -59.15
N ALA A 827 9.90 19.47 -59.05
CA ALA A 827 10.29 18.71 -60.25
C ALA A 827 9.11 18.55 -61.22
N GLY A 828 9.24 19.00 -62.47
CA GLY A 828 8.14 19.01 -63.45
C GLY A 828 7.06 20.08 -63.21
N ALA A 829 7.28 21.07 -62.32
CA ALA A 829 6.35 22.18 -62.14
C ALA A 829 6.33 23.09 -63.38
N ALA A 830 5.17 23.58 -63.79
CA ALA A 830 4.99 24.38 -65.00
C ALA A 830 4.16 25.66 -64.73
N ALA A 831 4.85 26.81 -64.70
CA ALA A 831 4.27 28.14 -64.57
C ALA A 831 4.35 28.87 -65.93
N ALA A 832 3.27 28.81 -66.70
CA ALA A 832 3.26 29.21 -68.12
C ALA A 832 2.62 30.58 -68.40
N GLN A 833 2.17 31.29 -67.37
CA GLN A 833 1.46 32.57 -67.47
C GLN A 833 2.15 33.61 -66.59
N ALA A 834 2.04 34.90 -66.96
CA ALA A 834 2.65 35.99 -66.20
C ALA A 834 2.13 36.04 -64.75
N GLY A 835 3.04 36.22 -63.78
CA GLY A 835 2.71 36.25 -62.35
C GLY A 835 2.04 34.99 -61.79
N ALA A 836 2.14 33.84 -62.49
CA ALA A 836 1.56 32.57 -62.04
C ALA A 836 2.56 31.73 -61.23
N VAL A 837 2.06 30.95 -60.27
CA VAL A 837 2.89 30.18 -59.33
C VAL A 837 2.51 28.69 -59.35
N ALA A 838 3.40 27.84 -59.84
CA ALA A 838 3.29 26.39 -59.77
C ALA A 838 4.12 25.86 -58.58
N LEU A 839 3.44 25.34 -57.55
CA LEU A 839 4.03 24.92 -56.29
C LEU A 839 3.92 23.40 -56.11
N GLY A 840 5.04 22.70 -55.96
CA GLY A 840 5.11 21.24 -55.88
C GLY A 840 5.41 20.55 -57.22
N SER A 841 5.86 19.29 -57.14
CA SER A 841 6.25 18.51 -58.32
C SER A 841 5.06 18.26 -59.27
N GLY A 842 5.25 18.40 -60.58
CA GLY A 842 4.20 18.21 -61.57
C GLY A 842 3.03 19.20 -61.50
N SER A 843 3.11 20.23 -60.66
CA SER A 843 2.05 21.23 -60.54
C SER A 843 2.00 22.12 -61.77
N SER A 844 0.81 22.45 -62.27
CA SER A 844 0.65 23.31 -63.44
C SER A 844 -0.38 24.40 -63.21
N THR A 845 -0.08 25.61 -63.70
CA THR A 845 -0.98 26.78 -63.61
C THR A 845 -1.85 26.87 -64.85
N ALA A 846 -3.17 26.90 -64.68
CA ALA A 846 -4.11 27.29 -65.74
C ALA A 846 -4.29 28.83 -65.79
N ALA A 847 -4.87 29.33 -66.87
CA ALA A 847 -5.35 30.72 -66.93
C ALA A 847 -6.39 30.98 -65.81
N ALA A 848 -6.41 32.19 -65.29
CA ALA A 848 -7.32 32.58 -64.23
C ALA A 848 -8.79 32.57 -64.71
N VAL A 849 -9.69 31.96 -63.91
CA VAL A 849 -11.12 31.83 -64.22
C VAL A 849 -11.94 32.66 -63.24
N ALA A 850 -12.84 33.49 -63.77
CA ALA A 850 -13.73 34.33 -62.98
C ALA A 850 -14.87 33.51 -62.33
N THR A 851 -15.16 33.76 -61.06
CA THR A 851 -16.20 33.07 -60.28
C THR A 851 -16.99 34.08 -59.44
N THR A 852 -18.19 34.43 -59.90
CA THR A 852 -18.95 35.58 -59.37
C THR A 852 -19.91 35.26 -58.22
N GLY A 853 -20.26 33.99 -58.00
CA GLY A 853 -21.21 33.61 -56.95
C GLY A 853 -21.71 32.16 -57.05
N GLY A 854 -22.74 31.84 -56.27
CA GLY A 854 -23.41 30.54 -56.25
C GLY A 854 -24.77 30.57 -55.55
N THR A 855 -25.58 29.53 -55.71
CA THR A 855 -26.96 29.47 -55.19
C THR A 855 -27.13 28.28 -54.24
N LEU A 856 -27.53 28.55 -52.99
CA LEU A 856 -27.85 27.53 -51.98
C LEU A 856 -29.32 27.62 -51.59
N ASN A 857 -30.03 26.50 -51.66
CA ASN A 857 -31.46 26.37 -51.34
C ASN A 857 -32.36 27.49 -51.92
N GLY A 858 -32.11 27.88 -53.18
CA GLY A 858 -32.84 28.94 -53.89
C GLY A 858 -32.36 30.38 -53.64
N THR A 859 -31.46 30.62 -52.68
CA THR A 859 -30.89 31.96 -52.42
C THR A 859 -29.54 32.10 -53.10
N ALA A 860 -29.34 33.18 -53.85
CA ALA A 860 -28.09 33.49 -54.56
C ALA A 860 -27.15 34.34 -53.69
N TYR A 861 -25.86 33.99 -53.71
CA TYR A 861 -24.78 34.65 -52.99
C TYR A 861 -23.70 35.12 -53.99
N THR A 862 -23.19 36.33 -53.79
CA THR A 862 -22.06 36.89 -54.56
C THR A 862 -20.75 36.61 -53.84
N TYR A 863 -19.68 36.31 -54.56
CA TYR A 863 -18.36 36.05 -53.97
C TYR A 863 -17.38 37.21 -54.21
N ALA A 864 -16.53 37.48 -53.22
CA ALA A 864 -15.47 38.49 -53.33
C ALA A 864 -14.32 38.01 -54.23
N GLY A 865 -13.56 38.95 -54.81
CA GLY A 865 -12.39 38.63 -55.63
C GLY A 865 -12.70 37.94 -56.97
N ALA A 866 -13.93 38.05 -57.46
CA ALA A 866 -14.50 37.28 -58.58
C ALA A 866 -13.74 37.28 -59.92
N ALA A 867 -12.69 38.09 -60.09
CA ALA A 867 -11.83 38.13 -61.28
C ALA A 867 -10.34 38.18 -60.87
N PRO A 868 -9.72 37.04 -60.52
CA PRO A 868 -8.31 36.99 -60.14
C PRO A 868 -7.37 37.22 -61.34
N GLY A 869 -6.22 37.89 -61.11
CA GLY A 869 -5.26 38.26 -62.15
C GLY A 869 -4.30 37.15 -62.60
N SER A 870 -4.01 36.19 -61.72
CA SER A 870 -3.19 35.00 -62.00
C SER A 870 -3.64 33.82 -61.14
N THR A 871 -2.98 32.66 -61.24
CA THR A 871 -3.29 31.47 -60.42
C THR A 871 -2.07 31.00 -59.63
N VAL A 872 -2.35 30.54 -58.39
CA VAL A 872 -1.42 29.74 -57.58
C VAL A 872 -1.93 28.30 -57.60
N SER A 873 -1.12 27.37 -58.10
CA SER A 873 -1.51 25.96 -58.26
C SER A 873 -0.59 25.03 -57.47
N VAL A 874 -1.19 24.16 -56.66
CA VAL A 874 -0.47 23.17 -55.82
C VAL A 874 -0.44 21.75 -56.43
N GLY A 875 -0.99 21.58 -57.63
CA GLY A 875 -1.07 20.31 -58.35
C GLY A 875 -1.36 20.51 -59.82
N SER A 876 -1.80 19.45 -60.50
CA SER A 876 -2.39 19.53 -61.85
C SER A 876 -3.79 18.90 -61.81
N ALA A 877 -4.59 19.05 -62.87
CA ALA A 877 -5.93 18.46 -62.91
C ALA A 877 -5.90 16.93 -62.67
N GLY A 878 -6.77 16.45 -61.78
CA GLY A 878 -6.81 15.06 -61.31
C GLY A 878 -5.64 14.64 -60.40
N HIS A 879 -4.77 15.58 -60.04
CA HIS A 879 -3.58 15.41 -59.20
C HIS A 879 -3.47 16.57 -58.19
N GLU A 880 -4.62 17.03 -57.70
CA GLU A 880 -4.76 18.09 -56.71
C GLU A 880 -4.11 17.71 -55.37
N ARG A 881 -3.64 18.71 -54.59
CA ARG A 881 -2.98 18.48 -53.30
C ARG A 881 -3.68 19.17 -52.16
N THR A 882 -3.65 18.54 -50.99
CA THR A 882 -4.13 19.12 -49.74
C THR A 882 -3.20 20.23 -49.27
N VAL A 883 -3.76 21.42 -49.02
CA VAL A 883 -3.05 22.52 -48.37
C VAL A 883 -3.26 22.40 -46.86
N THR A 884 -2.18 22.16 -46.12
CA THR A 884 -2.21 21.99 -44.66
C THR A 884 -1.62 23.22 -43.97
N ASN A 885 -1.86 23.36 -42.66
CA ASN A 885 -1.43 24.53 -41.85
C ASN A 885 -1.97 25.90 -42.32
N VAL A 886 -3.04 25.92 -43.13
CA VAL A 886 -3.78 27.14 -43.47
C VAL A 886 -4.38 27.71 -42.18
N ALA A 887 -4.04 28.95 -41.84
CA ALA A 887 -4.64 29.67 -40.71
C ALA A 887 -6.15 29.92 -40.95
N ALA A 888 -6.89 30.33 -39.93
CA ALA A 888 -8.30 30.69 -40.11
C ALA A 888 -8.42 31.96 -40.96
N GLY A 889 -8.92 31.84 -42.19
CA GLY A 889 -9.19 32.98 -43.08
C GLY A 889 -10.33 33.85 -42.53
N ARG A 890 -10.38 35.14 -42.87
CA ARG A 890 -11.46 36.02 -42.43
C ARG A 890 -12.78 35.57 -43.04
N VAL A 891 -13.85 35.52 -42.25
CA VAL A 891 -15.21 35.18 -42.72
C VAL A 891 -16.04 36.46 -42.76
N SER A 892 -16.13 37.06 -43.95
CA SER A 892 -16.82 38.32 -44.21
C SER A 892 -17.14 38.43 -45.70
N GLU A 893 -18.16 39.22 -46.06
CA GLU A 893 -18.66 39.38 -47.45
C GLU A 893 -17.58 39.78 -48.48
N THR A 894 -16.51 40.45 -48.03
CA THR A 894 -15.38 40.92 -48.87
C THR A 894 -14.13 40.03 -48.79
N SER A 895 -14.20 38.85 -48.17
CA SER A 895 -13.02 38.00 -47.95
C SER A 895 -12.64 37.16 -49.17
N THR A 896 -11.36 37.16 -49.49
CA THR A 896 -10.72 36.28 -50.48
C THR A 896 -9.73 35.30 -49.83
N ASP A 897 -9.81 35.13 -48.50
CA ASP A 897 -8.93 34.25 -47.74
C ASP A 897 -9.32 32.78 -47.93
N ALA A 898 -8.35 31.88 -47.97
CA ALA A 898 -8.62 30.44 -47.95
C ALA A 898 -9.19 30.01 -46.58
N VAL A 899 -10.44 29.58 -46.54
CA VAL A 899 -11.05 29.01 -45.33
C VAL A 899 -10.45 27.64 -45.01
N ASN A 900 -10.10 27.41 -43.74
CA ASN A 900 -9.43 26.18 -43.33
C ASN A 900 -10.40 25.10 -42.81
N GLY A 901 -9.88 23.88 -42.66
CA GLY A 901 -10.65 22.74 -42.16
C GLY A 901 -11.24 22.94 -40.75
N SER A 902 -10.63 23.74 -39.88
CA SER A 902 -11.16 24.01 -38.53
C SER A 902 -12.36 24.97 -38.54
N GLN A 903 -12.43 25.90 -39.49
CA GLN A 903 -13.58 26.80 -39.66
C GLN A 903 -14.78 26.06 -40.26
N LEU A 904 -14.54 25.23 -41.27
CA LEU A 904 -15.56 24.35 -41.82
C LEU A 904 -16.01 23.32 -40.76
N TYR A 905 -15.09 22.77 -39.98
CA TYR A 905 -15.42 21.85 -38.88
C TYR A 905 -16.21 22.55 -37.76
N ALA A 906 -15.90 23.79 -37.39
CA ALA A 906 -16.69 24.54 -36.40
C ALA A 906 -18.14 24.75 -36.89
N THR A 907 -18.30 25.21 -38.13
CA THR A 907 -19.61 25.39 -38.78
C THR A 907 -20.37 24.06 -38.86
N ASN A 908 -19.70 22.99 -39.28
CA ASN A 908 -20.29 21.65 -39.37
C ASN A 908 -20.53 21.01 -37.98
N THR A 909 -19.84 21.44 -36.93
CA THR A 909 -20.06 20.99 -35.55
C THR A 909 -21.30 21.63 -34.96
N GLU A 910 -21.55 22.92 -35.22
CA GLU A 910 -22.85 23.52 -34.88
C GLU A 910 -24.00 22.88 -35.69
N LEU A 911 -23.79 22.57 -36.97
CA LEU A 911 -24.76 21.81 -37.76
C LEU A 911 -24.96 20.38 -37.22
N GLY A 912 -23.90 19.72 -36.75
CA GLY A 912 -23.96 18.40 -36.10
C GLY A 912 -24.70 18.42 -34.77
N LYS A 913 -24.56 19.50 -33.98
CA LYS A 913 -25.34 19.74 -32.76
C LYS A 913 -26.84 19.95 -33.03
N VAL A 914 -27.22 20.38 -34.24
CA VAL A 914 -28.64 20.36 -34.64
C VAL A 914 -29.11 18.91 -34.83
N GLY A 915 -28.28 18.05 -35.42
CA GLY A 915 -28.53 16.61 -35.52
C GLY A 915 -28.74 15.96 -34.15
N THR A 916 -27.78 16.10 -33.22
CA THR A 916 -27.91 15.48 -31.88
C THR A 916 -29.10 16.02 -31.09
N LYS A 917 -29.50 17.28 -31.28
CA LYS A 917 -30.73 17.83 -30.68
C LYS A 917 -32.01 17.26 -31.27
N VAL A 918 -32.00 16.86 -32.55
CA VAL A 918 -33.12 16.11 -33.15
C VAL A 918 -33.17 14.69 -32.57
N ASP A 919 -32.03 14.03 -32.38
CA ASP A 919 -31.96 12.71 -31.73
C ASP A 919 -32.40 12.77 -30.25
N GLU A 920 -31.98 13.79 -29.49
CA GLU A 920 -32.43 14.04 -28.11
C GLU A 920 -33.94 14.31 -28.03
N LEU A 921 -34.50 15.02 -29.02
CA LEU A 921 -35.93 15.29 -29.12
C LEU A 921 -36.72 14.01 -29.44
N ASP A 922 -36.28 13.18 -30.40
CA ASP A 922 -36.92 11.89 -30.70
C ASP A 922 -36.88 10.98 -29.46
N ASN A 923 -35.72 10.81 -28.83
CA ASN A 923 -35.58 10.05 -27.59
C ASN A 923 -36.50 10.56 -26.47
N THR A 924 -36.78 11.87 -26.41
CA THR A 924 -37.72 12.46 -25.44
C THR A 924 -39.18 12.12 -25.80
N VAL A 925 -39.54 12.16 -27.08
CA VAL A 925 -40.87 11.79 -27.60
C VAL A 925 -41.15 10.28 -27.44
N GLN A 926 -40.14 9.44 -27.66
CA GLN A 926 -40.18 8.00 -27.39
C GLN A 926 -40.41 7.72 -25.89
N GLN A 927 -39.78 8.49 -25.00
CA GLN A 927 -39.94 8.33 -23.54
C GLN A 927 -41.31 8.74 -23.02
N PHE A 928 -41.97 9.72 -23.67
CA PHE A 928 -43.37 10.07 -23.37
C PHE A 928 -44.33 8.92 -23.75
N GLN A 929 -44.19 8.36 -24.96
CA GLN A 929 -45.00 7.22 -25.41
C GLN A 929 -44.80 5.96 -24.54
N ASN A 930 -43.61 5.82 -23.93
CA ASN A 930 -43.30 4.72 -23.01
C ASN A 930 -43.48 5.07 -21.51
N GLY A 931 -44.20 6.15 -21.17
CA GLY A 931 -44.68 6.45 -19.80
C GLY A 931 -43.62 6.82 -18.74
N ASN A 932 -42.36 6.98 -19.11
CA ASN A 932 -41.23 7.06 -18.16
C ASN A 932 -40.92 8.48 -17.64
N THR A 933 -41.54 9.53 -18.17
CA THR A 933 -41.15 10.93 -17.90
C THR A 933 -42.11 11.74 -17.02
N VAL A 934 -43.36 11.32 -16.83
CA VAL A 934 -44.34 12.05 -16.01
C VAL A 934 -44.14 11.72 -14.52
N ARG A 935 -43.17 12.39 -13.89
CA ARG A 935 -42.60 12.13 -12.54
C ARG A 935 -43.59 11.81 -11.40
N TYR A 936 -44.83 12.28 -11.49
CA TYR A 936 -45.85 12.11 -10.45
C TYR A 936 -47.04 11.23 -10.86
N VAL A 937 -47.10 10.79 -12.12
CA VAL A 937 -48.21 10.00 -12.69
C VAL A 937 -47.64 8.98 -13.70
N HIS A 938 -47.17 7.84 -13.20
CA HIS A 938 -46.58 6.77 -14.03
C HIS A 938 -47.55 5.61 -14.23
N THR A 939 -48.06 5.44 -15.46
CA THR A 939 -48.91 4.32 -15.87
C THR A 939 -48.12 3.35 -16.73
N ASN A 940 -47.47 2.35 -16.12
CA ASN A 940 -46.81 1.27 -16.87
C ASN A 940 -47.86 0.25 -17.34
N SER A 941 -48.31 0.36 -18.60
CA SER A 941 -49.31 -0.51 -19.19
C SER A 941 -49.29 -0.45 -20.72
N SER A 942 -49.71 -1.54 -21.37
CA SER A 942 -49.93 -1.64 -22.83
C SER A 942 -51.42 -1.78 -23.20
N GLY A 943 -52.32 -1.34 -22.30
CA GLY A 943 -53.75 -1.24 -22.57
C GLY A 943 -54.12 0.05 -23.31
N ALA A 944 -55.40 0.21 -23.66
CA ALA A 944 -55.90 1.46 -24.23
C ALA A 944 -55.73 2.65 -23.26
N ASP A 945 -55.74 3.86 -23.79
CA ASP A 945 -55.58 5.10 -23.02
C ASP A 945 -56.72 5.32 -22.00
N SER A 946 -56.48 6.25 -21.09
CA SER A 946 -57.44 6.74 -20.10
C SER A 946 -58.38 7.80 -20.67
N THR A 947 -59.68 7.70 -20.42
CA THR A 947 -60.70 8.65 -20.92
C THR A 947 -61.32 9.47 -19.79
N ALA A 948 -60.99 10.76 -19.73
CA ALA A 948 -61.66 11.74 -18.88
C ALA A 948 -62.58 12.60 -19.75
N THR A 949 -63.90 12.47 -19.58
CA THR A 949 -64.89 13.12 -20.47
C THR A 949 -65.87 14.07 -19.78
N GLY A 950 -66.06 13.93 -18.47
CA GLY A 950 -66.77 14.91 -17.66
C GLY A 950 -65.95 16.18 -17.45
N ALA A 951 -66.61 17.30 -17.18
CA ALA A 951 -65.95 18.57 -16.85
C ALA A 951 -65.11 18.40 -15.57
N ASP A 952 -63.86 18.88 -15.59
CA ASP A 952 -62.88 18.76 -14.50
C ASP A 952 -62.63 17.32 -14.00
N SER A 953 -62.96 16.28 -14.79
CA SER A 953 -62.77 14.87 -14.41
C SER A 953 -61.32 14.39 -14.60
N THR A 954 -60.92 13.31 -13.92
CA THR A 954 -59.54 12.77 -13.95
C THR A 954 -59.50 11.26 -14.12
N ALA A 955 -58.94 10.78 -15.23
CA ALA A 955 -58.80 9.35 -15.55
C ALA A 955 -57.33 8.88 -15.46
N VAL A 956 -56.97 8.34 -14.29
CA VAL A 956 -55.70 7.67 -13.94
C VAL A 956 -55.58 6.21 -14.35
N GLY A 957 -55.24 5.89 -15.60
CA GLY A 957 -54.65 4.59 -15.95
C GLY A 957 -55.25 3.92 -17.19
N ALA A 958 -54.63 2.83 -17.65
CA ALA A 958 -55.07 2.16 -18.88
C ALA A 958 -56.53 1.72 -18.82
N ALA A 959 -57.32 2.14 -19.81
CA ALA A 959 -58.78 2.01 -19.90
C ALA A 959 -59.55 2.52 -18.66
N ALA A 960 -58.96 3.39 -17.83
CA ALA A 960 -59.68 4.08 -16.77
C ALA A 960 -60.60 5.15 -17.37
N ASN A 961 -61.83 5.24 -16.89
CA ASN A 961 -62.85 6.14 -17.44
C ASN A 961 -63.51 6.99 -16.35
N ALA A 962 -63.37 8.31 -16.48
CA ALA A 962 -64.03 9.30 -15.62
C ALA A 962 -65.09 10.05 -16.44
N TYR A 963 -66.30 9.47 -16.46
CA TYR A 963 -67.40 9.88 -17.35
C TYR A 963 -68.19 11.08 -16.82
N GLY A 964 -68.42 11.16 -15.51
CA GLY A 964 -69.18 12.24 -14.86
C GLY A 964 -68.33 13.47 -14.51
N ASP A 965 -68.99 14.61 -14.30
CA ASP A 965 -68.34 15.86 -13.93
C ASP A 965 -67.65 15.76 -12.55
N SER A 966 -66.44 16.28 -12.44
CA SER A 966 -65.53 16.14 -11.28
C SER A 966 -65.26 14.69 -10.84
N ALA A 967 -65.61 13.68 -11.65
CA ALA A 967 -65.36 12.29 -11.32
C ALA A 967 -63.88 11.93 -11.43
N VAL A 968 -63.41 10.98 -10.62
CA VAL A 968 -62.02 10.51 -10.66
C VAL A 968 -61.94 8.99 -10.66
N ALA A 969 -61.37 8.44 -11.72
CA ALA A 969 -61.15 7.01 -11.93
C ALA A 969 -59.64 6.72 -11.97
N LEU A 970 -59.11 6.08 -10.94
CA LEU A 970 -57.67 5.86 -10.75
C LEU A 970 -57.38 4.37 -10.51
N GLY A 971 -56.95 3.70 -11.58
CA GLY A 971 -56.68 2.27 -11.65
C GLY A 971 -57.02 1.69 -13.03
N ASN A 972 -56.31 0.63 -13.45
CA ASN A 972 -56.59 -0.03 -14.74
C ASN A 972 -58.05 -0.49 -14.80
N SER A 973 -58.78 -0.07 -15.85
CA SER A 973 -60.20 -0.32 -16.06
C SER A 973 -61.13 0.21 -14.93
N ALA A 974 -60.69 1.18 -14.12
CA ALA A 974 -61.57 1.86 -13.15
C ALA A 974 -62.64 2.70 -13.87
N VAL A 975 -63.86 2.76 -13.33
CA VAL A 975 -64.98 3.53 -13.92
C VAL A 975 -65.64 4.40 -12.85
N ALA A 976 -65.64 5.72 -13.09
CA ALA A 976 -66.29 6.71 -12.23
C ALA A 976 -67.33 7.50 -13.04
N GLY A 977 -68.57 7.53 -12.56
CA GLY A 977 -69.75 7.96 -13.32
C GLY A 977 -70.31 6.84 -14.21
N ASP A 978 -71.46 7.09 -14.84
CA ASP A 978 -71.99 6.25 -15.93
C ASP A 978 -71.76 6.96 -17.28
N ALA A 979 -71.32 6.23 -18.30
CA ALA A 979 -71.15 6.77 -19.65
C ALA A 979 -72.46 7.24 -20.30
N ASN A 980 -73.61 6.80 -19.78
CA ASN A 980 -74.95 7.08 -20.30
C ASN A 980 -75.70 8.14 -19.47
N ASP A 981 -75.19 8.50 -18.28
CA ASP A 981 -75.76 9.55 -17.43
C ASP A 981 -74.65 10.47 -16.88
N PRO A 982 -74.32 11.56 -17.60
CA PRO A 982 -73.28 12.50 -17.17
C PRO A 982 -73.68 13.35 -15.95
N ALA A 983 -74.94 13.28 -15.47
CA ALA A 983 -75.33 13.95 -14.22
C ALA A 983 -74.79 13.25 -12.96
N VAL A 984 -74.15 12.08 -13.11
CA VAL A 984 -73.48 11.31 -12.04
C VAL A 984 -72.13 11.97 -11.67
N ALA A 985 -72.22 13.17 -11.09
CA ALA A 985 -71.08 13.97 -10.67
C ALA A 985 -70.38 13.43 -9.40
N ASN A 986 -69.13 13.87 -9.18
CA ASN A 986 -68.30 13.60 -7.99
C ASN A 986 -68.03 12.12 -7.67
N ALA A 987 -68.33 11.18 -8.58
CA ALA A 987 -68.08 9.77 -8.36
C ALA A 987 -66.57 9.45 -8.34
N VAL A 988 -66.14 8.57 -7.44
CA VAL A 988 -64.71 8.27 -7.22
C VAL A 988 -64.44 6.76 -7.23
N ALA A 989 -63.69 6.29 -8.21
CA ALA A 989 -63.30 4.88 -8.35
C ALA A 989 -61.78 4.71 -8.24
N LEU A 990 -61.33 4.05 -7.18
CA LEU A 990 -59.92 3.92 -6.79
C LEU A 990 -59.52 2.45 -6.68
N GLY A 991 -58.88 1.92 -7.74
CA GLY A 991 -58.41 0.54 -7.83
C GLY A 991 -58.71 -0.13 -9.17
N LYS A 992 -58.01 -1.23 -9.48
CA LYS A 992 -58.23 -1.99 -10.73
C LYS A 992 -59.68 -2.47 -10.81
N ALA A 993 -60.39 -2.09 -11.88
CA ALA A 993 -61.81 -2.40 -12.09
C ALA A 993 -62.71 -2.02 -10.90
N ALA A 994 -62.39 -0.94 -10.18
CA ALA A 994 -63.33 -0.31 -9.24
C ALA A 994 -64.40 0.45 -10.04
N THR A 995 -65.65 0.41 -9.58
CA THR A 995 -66.80 1.03 -10.25
C THR A 995 -67.60 1.88 -9.28
N ALA A 996 -67.57 3.19 -9.44
CA ALA A 996 -68.40 4.15 -8.72
C ALA A 996 -69.39 4.79 -9.71
N SER A 997 -70.62 4.28 -9.76
CA SER A 997 -71.63 4.66 -10.77
C SER A 997 -72.84 5.38 -10.18
N GLY A 998 -72.74 5.85 -8.93
CA GLY A 998 -73.74 6.71 -8.29
C GLY A 998 -73.17 8.11 -8.04
N GLY A 999 -74.02 9.13 -8.04
CA GLY A 999 -73.58 10.51 -7.75
C GLY A 999 -73.01 10.59 -6.34
N ASP A 1000 -71.89 11.29 -6.17
CA ASP A 1000 -71.13 11.35 -4.90
C ASP A 1000 -70.72 9.97 -4.32
N SER A 1001 -70.67 8.90 -5.12
CA SER A 1001 -70.33 7.54 -4.63
C SER A 1001 -68.81 7.26 -4.66
N LEU A 1002 -68.34 6.40 -3.75
CA LEU A 1002 -66.92 6.07 -3.57
C LEU A 1002 -66.69 4.56 -3.60
N ALA A 1003 -65.97 4.06 -4.60
CA ALA A 1003 -65.50 2.68 -4.70
C ALA A 1003 -63.99 2.61 -4.50
N LEU A 1004 -63.53 2.15 -3.33
CA LEU A 1004 -62.12 2.14 -2.92
C LEU A 1004 -61.60 0.71 -2.72
N GLY A 1005 -60.98 0.15 -3.76
CA GLY A 1005 -60.40 -1.19 -3.78
C GLY A 1005 -60.62 -1.86 -5.13
N ALA A 1006 -59.73 -2.79 -5.52
CA ALA A 1006 -59.87 -3.50 -6.80
C ALA A 1006 -61.19 -4.29 -6.86
N GLY A 1007 -62.02 -4.09 -7.88
CA GLY A 1007 -63.34 -4.71 -8.00
C GLY A 1007 -64.39 -4.20 -7.00
N ALA A 1008 -64.15 -3.08 -6.29
CA ALA A 1008 -65.17 -2.47 -5.44
C ALA A 1008 -66.29 -1.82 -6.28
N ALA A 1009 -67.55 -1.90 -5.84
CA ALA A 1009 -68.73 -1.45 -6.59
C ALA A 1009 -69.67 -0.58 -5.73
N ALA A 1010 -69.64 0.74 -5.96
CA ALA A 1010 -70.48 1.74 -5.31
C ALA A 1010 -71.55 2.26 -6.28
N ALA A 1011 -72.63 1.49 -6.45
CA ALA A 1011 -73.62 1.67 -7.51
C ALA A 1011 -74.80 2.61 -7.18
N GLN A 1012 -74.81 3.23 -6.00
CA GLN A 1012 -75.92 4.07 -5.51
C GLN A 1012 -75.40 5.43 -5.05
N ALA A 1013 -76.23 6.48 -5.14
CA ALA A 1013 -75.82 7.83 -4.79
C ALA A 1013 -75.40 7.95 -3.31
N GLY A 1014 -74.29 8.65 -3.05
CA GLY A 1014 -73.68 8.81 -1.74
C GLY A 1014 -73.23 7.51 -1.05
N ALA A 1015 -73.19 6.37 -1.77
CA ALA A 1015 -72.82 5.07 -1.21
C ALA A 1015 -71.31 4.83 -1.28
N VAL A 1016 -70.78 4.08 -0.32
CA VAL A 1016 -69.33 3.89 -0.15
C VAL A 1016 -68.98 2.40 -0.07
N ALA A 1017 -68.30 1.87 -1.08
CA ALA A 1017 -67.76 0.52 -1.12
C ALA A 1017 -66.26 0.54 -0.76
N LEU A 1018 -65.91 0.05 0.43
CA LEU A 1018 -64.55 0.08 0.97
C LEU A 1018 -63.92 -1.32 1.00
N GLY A 1019 -62.77 -1.50 0.37
CA GLY A 1019 -62.07 -2.77 0.22
C GLY A 1019 -62.33 -3.46 -1.12
N SER A 1020 -61.40 -4.33 -1.53
CA SER A 1020 -61.49 -5.05 -2.81
C SER A 1020 -62.73 -5.96 -2.86
N GLY A 1021 -63.47 -5.95 -3.97
CA GLY A 1021 -64.69 -6.76 -4.13
C GLY A 1021 -65.86 -6.37 -3.21
N SER A 1022 -65.76 -5.26 -2.47
CA SER A 1022 -66.87 -4.75 -1.66
C SER A 1022 -67.97 -4.17 -2.54
N SER A 1023 -69.24 -4.33 -2.16
CA SER A 1023 -70.38 -3.83 -2.92
C SER A 1023 -71.45 -3.23 -2.00
N THR A 1024 -72.01 -2.08 -2.40
CA THR A 1024 -73.08 -1.39 -1.67
C THR A 1024 -74.46 -1.79 -2.20
N ALA A 1025 -75.34 -2.23 -1.31
CA ALA A 1025 -76.78 -2.31 -1.60
C ALA A 1025 -77.48 -0.96 -1.35
N ALA A 1026 -78.70 -0.80 -1.86
CA ALA A 1026 -79.55 0.34 -1.53
C ALA A 1026 -79.86 0.37 -0.01
N ALA A 1027 -80.01 1.57 0.54
CA ALA A 1027 -80.26 1.76 1.97
C ALA A 1027 -81.68 1.29 2.35
N VAL A 1028 -81.78 0.46 3.39
CA VAL A 1028 -83.06 -0.11 3.86
C VAL A 1028 -83.46 0.53 5.18
N ALA A 1029 -84.65 1.15 5.22
CA ALA A 1029 -85.19 1.76 6.43
C ALA A 1029 -85.55 0.71 7.48
N THR A 1030 -85.18 0.96 8.73
CA THR A 1030 -85.43 0.09 9.89
C THR A 1030 -85.91 0.93 11.07
N THR A 1031 -87.22 1.15 11.13
CA THR A 1031 -87.86 2.12 12.05
C THR A 1031 -87.90 1.70 13.52
N GLY A 1032 -87.71 0.42 13.82
CA GLY A 1032 -87.77 -0.10 15.18
C GLY A 1032 -87.82 -1.63 15.24
N GLY A 1033 -88.07 -2.16 16.43
CA GLY A 1033 -88.26 -3.59 16.68
C GLY A 1033 -89.12 -3.85 17.92
N THR A 1034 -89.84 -4.97 17.92
CA THR A 1034 -90.71 -5.37 19.04
C THR A 1034 -90.01 -6.41 19.91
N LEU A 1035 -89.68 -6.05 21.15
CA LEU A 1035 -89.02 -6.93 22.12
C LEU A 1035 -90.00 -7.27 23.25
N ASN A 1036 -90.32 -8.56 23.37
CA ASN A 1036 -91.29 -9.11 24.33
C ASN A 1036 -92.61 -8.31 24.42
N GLY A 1037 -93.21 -8.02 23.26
CA GLY A 1037 -94.47 -7.27 23.15
C GLY A 1037 -94.35 -5.75 23.23
N SER A 1038 -93.22 -5.19 23.72
CA SER A 1038 -92.97 -3.75 23.74
C SER A 1038 -92.30 -3.29 22.44
N ALA A 1039 -92.83 -2.23 21.81
CA ALA A 1039 -92.26 -1.66 20.60
C ALA A 1039 -91.19 -0.61 20.94
N TYR A 1040 -89.99 -0.78 20.37
CA TYR A 1040 -88.88 0.17 20.49
C TYR A 1040 -88.63 0.83 19.13
N THR A 1041 -88.56 2.16 19.10
CA THR A 1041 -88.17 2.94 17.92
C THR A 1041 -86.65 3.06 17.86
N TYR A 1042 -86.05 2.93 16.68
CA TYR A 1042 -84.61 3.10 16.51
C TYR A 1042 -84.27 4.46 15.91
N ALA A 1043 -83.23 5.12 16.44
CA ALA A 1043 -82.70 6.34 15.85
C ALA A 1043 -82.03 6.06 14.49
N GLY A 1044 -82.05 7.05 13.60
CA GLY A 1044 -81.50 6.88 12.24
C GLY A 1044 -82.33 6.00 11.30
N ALA A 1045 -83.60 5.74 11.65
CA ALA A 1045 -84.56 4.85 11.00
C ALA A 1045 -84.60 4.82 9.46
N ALA A 1046 -84.22 5.91 8.78
CA ALA A 1046 -84.19 6.03 7.31
C ALA A 1046 -82.80 6.53 6.85
N PRO A 1047 -81.80 5.63 6.70
CA PRO A 1047 -80.49 5.99 6.19
C PRO A 1047 -80.55 6.38 4.71
N THR A 1048 -79.80 7.41 4.31
CA THR A 1048 -79.80 7.95 2.93
C THR A 1048 -78.94 7.16 1.96
N SER A 1049 -77.89 6.51 2.44
CA SER A 1049 -76.98 5.66 1.65
C SER A 1049 -76.36 4.56 2.54
N THR A 1050 -75.50 3.71 1.98
CA THR A 1050 -74.82 2.64 2.72
C THR A 1050 -73.30 2.75 2.63
N VAL A 1051 -72.61 2.38 3.72
CA VAL A 1051 -71.17 2.11 3.73
C VAL A 1051 -71.00 0.59 3.84
N SER A 1052 -70.31 -0.01 2.88
CA SER A 1052 -70.12 -1.46 2.80
C SER A 1052 -68.63 -1.83 2.77
N VAL A 1053 -68.22 -2.72 3.67
CA VAL A 1053 -66.82 -3.21 3.80
C VAL A 1053 -66.60 -4.59 3.18
N GLY A 1054 -67.61 -5.13 2.49
CA GLY A 1054 -67.58 -6.44 1.86
C GLY A 1054 -68.72 -6.61 0.85
N SER A 1055 -69.06 -7.85 0.53
CA SER A 1055 -70.28 -8.19 -0.22
C SER A 1055 -70.96 -9.39 0.46
N ALA A 1056 -72.17 -9.76 0.04
CA ALA A 1056 -72.91 -10.84 0.67
C ALA A 1056 -72.13 -12.17 0.63
N GLY A 1057 -71.98 -12.82 1.79
CA GLY A 1057 -71.14 -14.00 1.99
C GLY A 1057 -69.63 -13.75 1.99
N HIS A 1058 -69.20 -12.48 1.89
CA HIS A 1058 -67.82 -11.99 1.92
C HIS A 1058 -67.70 -10.77 2.84
N GLU A 1059 -68.45 -10.77 3.94
CA GLU A 1059 -68.45 -9.73 4.96
C GLU A 1059 -67.08 -9.64 5.66
N ARG A 1060 -66.68 -8.44 6.11
CA ARG A 1060 -65.39 -8.21 6.76
C ARG A 1060 -65.55 -7.71 8.18
N THR A 1061 -64.66 -8.16 9.06
CA THR A 1061 -64.60 -7.74 10.45
C THR A 1061 -64.08 -6.31 10.56
N VAL A 1062 -64.92 -5.39 11.04
CA VAL A 1062 -64.48 -4.04 11.41
C VAL A 1062 -63.86 -4.12 12.80
N THR A 1063 -62.53 -3.98 12.87
CA THR A 1063 -61.77 -4.00 14.13
C THR A 1063 -61.47 -2.58 14.61
N ASN A 1064 -61.11 -2.42 15.88
CA ASN A 1064 -60.82 -1.13 16.52
C ASN A 1064 -61.98 -0.11 16.51
N VAL A 1065 -63.22 -0.57 16.36
CA VAL A 1065 -64.42 0.27 16.55
C VAL A 1065 -64.46 0.74 18.00
N ALA A 1066 -64.38 2.05 18.22
CA ALA A 1066 -64.53 2.66 19.55
C ALA A 1066 -65.93 2.39 20.13
N ALA A 1067 -66.11 2.59 21.43
CA ALA A 1067 -67.44 2.44 22.03
C ALA A 1067 -68.36 3.57 21.53
N GLY A 1068 -69.39 3.23 20.75
CA GLY A 1068 -70.41 4.18 20.31
C GLY A 1068 -71.24 4.70 21.50
N ARG A 1069 -71.87 5.86 21.38
CA ARG A 1069 -72.72 6.40 22.46
C ARG A 1069 -73.97 5.52 22.62
N VAL A 1070 -74.36 5.22 23.86
CA VAL A 1070 -75.59 4.46 24.16
C VAL A 1070 -76.62 5.43 24.73
N SER A 1071 -77.58 5.81 23.89
CA SER A 1071 -78.65 6.77 24.19
C SER A 1071 -79.76 6.63 23.14
N GLU A 1072 -80.99 7.02 23.48
CA GLU A 1072 -82.18 6.86 22.61
C GLU A 1072 -82.03 7.46 21.20
N THR A 1073 -81.21 8.50 21.04
CA THR A 1073 -80.95 9.18 19.75
C THR A 1073 -79.66 8.73 19.05
N SER A 1074 -79.03 7.63 19.48
CA SER A 1074 -77.72 7.23 18.94
C SER A 1074 -77.82 6.44 17.64
N THR A 1075 -77.00 6.82 16.67
CA THR A 1075 -76.78 6.11 15.39
C THR A 1075 -75.35 5.58 15.28
N ASP A 1076 -74.60 5.55 16.39
CA ASP A 1076 -73.21 5.09 16.42
C ASP A 1076 -73.15 3.55 16.31
N ALA A 1077 -72.16 3.02 15.59
CA ALA A 1077 -71.92 1.57 15.57
C ALA A 1077 -71.45 1.09 16.95
N VAL A 1078 -72.27 0.28 17.62
CA VAL A 1078 -71.91 -0.33 18.91
C VAL A 1078 -70.85 -1.41 18.73
N ASN A 1079 -69.81 -1.40 19.58
CA ASN A 1079 -68.73 -2.37 19.50
C ASN A 1079 -68.99 -3.63 20.36
N GLY A 1080 -68.19 -4.67 20.12
CA GLY A 1080 -68.34 -5.96 20.81
C GLY A 1080 -68.22 -5.88 22.35
N SER A 1081 -67.48 -4.91 22.90
CA SER A 1081 -67.36 -4.75 24.36
C SER A 1081 -68.64 -4.20 25.00
N GLN A 1082 -69.39 -3.36 24.28
CA GLN A 1082 -70.67 -2.82 24.74
C GLN A 1082 -71.78 -3.88 24.71
N LEU A 1083 -71.83 -4.66 23.62
CA LEU A 1083 -72.74 -5.79 23.51
C LEU A 1083 -72.40 -6.87 24.56
N TYR A 1084 -71.11 -7.13 24.80
CA TYR A 1084 -70.67 -8.04 25.86
C TYR A 1084 -71.06 -7.56 27.26
N ALA A 1085 -70.90 -6.27 27.57
CA ALA A 1085 -71.34 -5.70 28.85
C ALA A 1085 -72.86 -5.86 29.05
N THR A 1086 -73.65 -5.49 28.04
CA THR A 1086 -75.12 -5.60 28.07
C THR A 1086 -75.58 -7.06 28.21
N ASN A 1087 -74.97 -7.97 27.44
CA ASN A 1087 -75.28 -9.41 27.51
C ASN A 1087 -74.80 -10.06 28.83
N THR A 1088 -73.76 -9.53 29.46
CA THR A 1088 -73.29 -10.01 30.77
C THR A 1088 -74.31 -9.71 31.87
N GLU A 1089 -74.92 -8.52 31.86
CA GLU A 1089 -76.03 -8.23 32.79
C GLU A 1089 -77.29 -9.05 32.45
N LEU A 1090 -77.61 -9.25 31.16
CA LEU A 1090 -78.72 -10.10 30.74
C LEU A 1090 -78.53 -11.58 31.17
N GLY A 1091 -77.28 -12.07 31.18
CA GLY A 1091 -76.92 -13.40 31.71
C GLY A 1091 -77.13 -13.52 33.22
N LYS A 1092 -76.95 -12.43 33.98
CA LYS A 1092 -77.31 -12.38 35.41
C LYS A 1092 -78.82 -12.43 35.62
N VAL A 1093 -79.62 -11.83 34.72
CA VAL A 1093 -81.09 -11.97 34.74
C VAL A 1093 -81.48 -13.43 34.51
N GLY A 1094 -80.93 -14.10 33.50
CA GLY A 1094 -81.21 -15.52 33.23
C GLY A 1094 -80.89 -16.45 34.41
N THR A 1095 -79.72 -16.28 35.05
CA THR A 1095 -79.34 -17.04 36.24
C THR A 1095 -80.19 -16.69 37.47
N THR A 1096 -80.64 -15.44 37.60
CA THR A 1096 -81.59 -15.01 38.65
C THR A 1096 -82.97 -15.66 38.45
N VAL A 1097 -83.48 -15.71 37.21
CA VAL A 1097 -84.78 -16.35 36.90
C VAL A 1097 -84.75 -17.85 37.17
N ASN A 1098 -83.71 -18.58 36.76
CA ASN A 1098 -83.54 -19.99 37.13
C ASN A 1098 -83.44 -20.17 38.66
N SER A 1099 -82.71 -19.29 39.36
CA SER A 1099 -82.59 -19.34 40.82
C SER A 1099 -83.94 -19.12 41.53
N ILE A 1100 -84.86 -18.38 40.91
CA ILE A 1100 -86.24 -18.21 41.40
C ILE A 1100 -87.06 -19.48 41.12
N GLN A 1101 -87.00 -20.05 39.91
CA GLN A 1101 -87.76 -21.25 39.54
C GLN A 1101 -87.33 -22.52 40.30
N GLU A 1102 -86.04 -22.69 40.59
CA GLU A 1102 -85.54 -23.82 41.39
C GLU A 1102 -85.71 -23.61 42.91
N GLY A 1103 -86.17 -22.41 43.32
CA GLY A 1103 -86.56 -22.08 44.70
C GLY A 1103 -85.44 -21.57 45.60
N ALA A 1104 -84.28 -21.21 45.06
CA ALA A 1104 -83.14 -20.68 45.83
C ALA A 1104 -83.22 -19.16 46.09
N GLY A 1105 -83.88 -18.40 45.22
CA GLY A 1105 -83.87 -16.93 45.24
C GLY A 1105 -84.80 -16.24 46.26
N VAL A 1106 -85.72 -16.98 46.89
CA VAL A 1106 -86.81 -16.42 47.72
C VAL A 1106 -86.51 -16.51 49.22
N LYS A 1107 -85.78 -15.51 49.74
CA LYS A 1107 -85.23 -15.45 51.12
C LYS A 1107 -86.24 -15.67 52.27
N TYR A 1108 -87.55 -15.51 52.04
CA TYR A 1108 -88.58 -15.57 53.08
C TYR A 1108 -89.70 -16.59 52.82
N ALA A 1109 -89.70 -17.28 51.67
CA ALA A 1109 -90.74 -18.27 51.33
C ALA A 1109 -90.21 -19.32 50.34
N HIS A 1110 -89.89 -20.52 50.82
CA HIS A 1110 -89.37 -21.61 49.98
C HIS A 1110 -90.42 -22.70 49.73
N THR A 1111 -90.78 -22.93 48.47
CA THR A 1111 -91.65 -24.04 48.03
C THR A 1111 -91.00 -24.76 46.85
N HIS A 1112 -90.61 -26.03 47.04
CA HIS A 1112 -89.89 -26.82 46.03
C HIS A 1112 -90.68 -28.09 45.68
N SER A 1113 -91.05 -28.26 44.40
CA SER A 1113 -91.89 -29.39 43.93
C SER A 1113 -91.94 -29.47 42.39
N THR A 1114 -92.27 -30.65 41.87
CA THR A 1114 -92.44 -30.95 40.43
C THR A 1114 -93.91 -31.08 39.98
N LYS A 1115 -94.85 -30.53 40.77
CA LYS A 1115 -96.28 -30.49 40.45
C LYS A 1115 -96.62 -29.11 39.85
N ALA A 1116 -97.85 -28.97 39.35
CA ALA A 1116 -98.41 -27.66 38.96
C ALA A 1116 -98.24 -26.59 40.06
N ASP A 1117 -98.23 -25.33 39.65
CA ASP A 1117 -97.99 -24.18 40.52
C ASP A 1117 -99.20 -23.85 41.43
N SER A 1118 -99.06 -22.83 42.26
CA SER A 1118 -100.11 -22.27 43.12
C SER A 1118 -100.99 -21.31 42.32
N THR A 1119 -102.32 -21.42 42.42
CA THR A 1119 -103.27 -20.56 41.68
C THR A 1119 -104.02 -19.64 42.65
N ALA A 1120 -103.72 -18.34 42.65
CA ALA A 1120 -104.49 -17.33 43.39
C ALA A 1120 -105.32 -16.51 42.39
N SER A 1121 -106.64 -16.67 42.39
CA SER A 1121 -107.55 -16.04 41.41
C SER A 1121 -108.63 -15.15 42.01
N GLY A 1122 -108.86 -15.20 43.32
CA GLY A 1122 -109.66 -14.20 44.01
C GLY A 1122 -108.89 -12.90 44.19
N THR A 1123 -109.58 -11.77 44.27
CA THR A 1123 -108.95 -10.47 44.57
C THR A 1123 -108.32 -10.50 45.97
N ASP A 1124 -107.12 -9.95 46.11
CA ASP A 1124 -106.30 -9.99 47.33
C ASP A 1124 -106.06 -11.40 47.94
N SER A 1125 -106.25 -12.48 47.17
CA SER A 1125 -106.03 -13.86 47.60
C SER A 1125 -104.54 -14.26 47.61
N SER A 1126 -104.20 -15.36 48.30
CA SER A 1126 -102.82 -15.85 48.41
C SER A 1126 -102.76 -17.39 48.42
N ALA A 1127 -102.22 -17.97 47.36
CA ALA A 1127 -101.89 -19.39 47.27
C ALA A 1127 -100.37 -19.59 47.36
N MET A 1128 -99.90 -20.48 48.24
CA MET A 1128 -98.46 -20.75 48.43
C MET A 1128 -98.21 -22.24 48.67
N GLY A 1129 -97.81 -22.93 47.61
CA GLY A 1129 -97.47 -24.33 47.63
C GLY A 1129 -97.96 -25.04 46.37
N PRO A 1130 -97.29 -26.12 45.94
CA PRO A 1130 -97.59 -26.79 44.68
C PRO A 1130 -99.04 -27.27 44.59
N ALA A 1131 -99.74 -26.85 43.53
CA ALA A 1131 -101.17 -27.08 43.29
C ALA A 1131 -102.09 -26.57 44.42
N ALA A 1132 -101.65 -25.60 45.21
CA ALA A 1132 -102.51 -24.88 46.15
C ALA A 1132 -103.36 -23.85 45.39
N ASN A 1133 -104.66 -23.75 45.66
CA ASN A 1133 -105.57 -22.86 44.94
C ASN A 1133 -106.36 -21.98 45.91
N ALA A 1134 -106.28 -20.66 45.75
CA ALA A 1134 -107.10 -19.67 46.45
C ALA A 1134 -108.03 -19.01 45.43
N TYR A 1135 -109.27 -19.52 45.33
CA TYR A 1135 -110.23 -19.13 44.31
C TYR A 1135 -111.11 -17.94 44.71
N GLY A 1136 -111.40 -17.77 46.01
CA GLY A 1136 -112.25 -16.69 46.54
C GLY A 1136 -111.48 -15.45 46.97
N ASP A 1137 -112.18 -14.31 47.07
CA ASP A 1137 -111.59 -13.03 47.47
C ASP A 1137 -111.00 -13.09 48.88
N SER A 1138 -109.80 -12.52 49.08
CA SER A 1138 -109.00 -12.59 50.32
C SER A 1138 -108.74 -14.01 50.86
N ALA A 1139 -108.94 -15.06 50.04
CA ALA A 1139 -108.73 -16.45 50.45
C ALA A 1139 -107.24 -16.81 50.54
N VAL A 1140 -106.88 -17.72 51.45
CA VAL A 1140 -105.48 -18.08 51.74
C VAL A 1140 -105.27 -19.60 51.72
N ALA A 1141 -104.53 -20.12 50.74
CA ALA A 1141 -104.27 -21.55 50.55
C ALA A 1141 -102.77 -21.89 50.65
N LEU A 1142 -102.31 -22.43 51.78
CA LEU A 1142 -100.92 -22.87 51.98
C LEU A 1142 -100.78 -24.39 51.99
N GLY A 1143 -99.85 -24.90 51.19
CA GLY A 1143 -99.42 -26.30 51.20
C GLY A 1143 -99.89 -27.14 50.01
N ASN A 1144 -99.17 -28.24 49.76
CA ASN A 1144 -99.30 -29.08 48.56
C ASN A 1144 -100.75 -29.57 48.33
N GLY A 1145 -101.45 -29.01 47.34
CA GLY A 1145 -102.84 -29.34 47.01
C GLY A 1145 -103.93 -28.67 47.87
N ALA A 1146 -103.61 -27.67 48.70
CA ALA A 1146 -104.61 -26.95 49.52
C ALA A 1146 -105.61 -26.18 48.64
N VAL A 1147 -106.89 -26.09 49.02
CA VAL A 1147 -107.89 -25.31 48.27
C VAL A 1147 -108.70 -24.43 49.21
N ALA A 1148 -108.77 -23.13 48.92
CA ALA A 1148 -109.58 -22.15 49.64
C ALA A 1148 -110.51 -21.42 48.65
N GLY A 1149 -111.80 -21.33 48.97
CA GLY A 1149 -112.86 -20.94 48.03
C GLY A 1149 -113.33 -22.12 47.17
N ASP A 1150 -114.35 -21.89 46.33
CA ASP A 1150 -114.77 -22.81 45.27
C ASP A 1150 -114.35 -22.22 43.91
N ALA A 1151 -113.94 -23.07 42.96
CA ALA A 1151 -113.58 -22.64 41.61
C ALA A 1151 -114.79 -22.15 40.78
N ASN A 1152 -116.02 -22.39 41.26
CA ASN A 1152 -117.28 -22.11 40.57
C ASN A 1152 -118.12 -21.01 41.26
N ASP A 1153 -117.71 -20.52 42.44
CA ASP A 1153 -118.40 -19.47 43.19
C ASP A 1153 -117.37 -18.49 43.78
N SER A 1154 -117.31 -17.29 43.21
CA SER A 1154 -116.38 -16.24 43.64
C SER A 1154 -116.87 -15.47 44.89
N ALA A 1155 -118.10 -15.67 45.36
CA ALA A 1155 -118.61 -15.01 46.58
C ALA A 1155 -118.04 -15.62 47.88
N VAL A 1156 -117.22 -16.67 47.78
CA VAL A 1156 -116.64 -17.44 48.89
C VAL A 1156 -115.40 -16.72 49.45
N ALA A 1157 -115.60 -15.52 50.01
CA ALA A 1157 -114.53 -14.68 50.54
C ALA A 1157 -113.91 -15.22 51.85
N ASN A 1158 -112.69 -14.76 52.17
CA ASN A 1158 -111.94 -15.00 53.41
C ASN A 1158 -111.70 -16.48 53.80
N ALA A 1159 -111.86 -17.43 52.87
CA ALA A 1159 -111.63 -18.84 53.15
C ALA A 1159 -110.13 -19.13 53.35
N VAL A 1160 -109.76 -19.97 54.31
CA VAL A 1160 -108.36 -20.24 54.69
C VAL A 1160 -108.08 -21.73 54.81
N ALA A 1161 -107.20 -22.27 53.96
CA ALA A 1161 -106.80 -23.68 53.94
C ALA A 1161 -105.27 -23.82 54.12
N LEU A 1162 -104.82 -24.22 55.31
CA LEU A 1162 -103.39 -24.30 55.67
C LEU A 1162 -103.01 -25.75 55.98
N GLY A 1163 -102.54 -26.48 54.97
CA GLY A 1163 -102.11 -27.87 55.07
C GLY A 1163 -102.15 -28.60 53.72
N LYS A 1164 -101.30 -29.63 53.55
CA LYS A 1164 -101.30 -30.50 52.36
C LYS A 1164 -102.71 -31.07 52.10
N ALA A 1165 -103.32 -30.73 50.97
CA ALA A 1165 -104.69 -31.10 50.62
C ALA A 1165 -105.77 -30.68 51.66
N ALA A 1166 -105.57 -29.57 52.38
CA ALA A 1166 -106.66 -28.93 53.14
C ALA A 1166 -107.70 -28.33 52.18
N THR A 1167 -108.97 -28.21 52.60
CA THR A 1167 -110.06 -27.69 51.77
C THR A 1167 -111.01 -26.82 52.59
N ALA A 1168 -111.04 -25.52 52.31
CA ALA A 1168 -111.92 -24.53 52.94
C ALA A 1168 -112.82 -23.91 51.87
N SER A 1169 -114.00 -24.48 51.64
CA SER A 1169 -114.86 -24.14 50.49
C SER A 1169 -116.14 -23.38 50.87
N GLY A 1170 -116.16 -22.74 52.04
CA GLY A 1170 -117.23 -21.84 52.48
C GLY A 1170 -116.67 -20.48 52.89
N GLY A 1171 -117.48 -19.42 52.80
CA GLY A 1171 -117.07 -18.06 53.19
C GLY A 1171 -116.64 -18.01 54.65
N ASP A 1172 -115.55 -17.29 54.95
CA ASP A 1172 -114.96 -17.20 56.29
C ASP A 1172 -114.57 -18.55 56.94
N SER A 1173 -114.44 -19.64 56.17
CA SER A 1173 -114.12 -20.99 56.70
C SER A 1173 -112.61 -21.24 56.85
N LEU A 1174 -112.22 -22.06 57.84
CA LEU A 1174 -110.82 -22.33 58.18
C LEU A 1174 -110.54 -23.85 58.27
N ALA A 1175 -109.71 -24.37 57.37
CA ALA A 1175 -109.21 -25.74 57.39
C ALA A 1175 -107.70 -25.78 57.70
N LEU A 1176 -107.33 -26.25 58.89
CA LEU A 1176 -105.95 -26.23 59.40
C LEU A 1176 -105.42 -27.65 59.62
N GLY A 1177 -104.54 -28.12 58.74
CA GLY A 1177 -103.95 -29.47 58.80
C GLY A 1177 -104.08 -30.25 57.49
N ALA A 1178 -103.19 -31.22 57.28
CA ALA A 1178 -103.16 -31.99 56.04
C ALA A 1178 -104.42 -32.84 55.85
N GLY A 1179 -105.19 -32.61 54.78
CA GLY A 1179 -106.47 -33.28 54.54
C GLY A 1179 -107.64 -32.77 55.40
N ALA A 1180 -107.51 -31.64 56.07
CA ALA A 1180 -108.62 -31.02 56.80
C ALA A 1180 -109.67 -30.45 55.82
N ALA A 1181 -110.97 -30.60 56.09
CA ALA A 1181 -112.03 -30.15 55.17
C ALA A 1181 -113.19 -29.44 55.88
N ALA A 1182 -113.30 -28.14 55.66
CA ALA A 1182 -114.34 -27.23 56.16
C ALA A 1182 -115.20 -26.72 54.98
N ALA A 1183 -116.35 -27.34 54.75
CA ALA A 1183 -117.15 -27.17 53.53
C ALA A 1183 -118.43 -26.32 53.72
N GLN A 1184 -118.48 -25.48 54.76
CA GLN A 1184 -119.62 -24.60 55.07
C GLN A 1184 -119.09 -23.24 55.55
N ALA A 1185 -119.89 -22.17 55.38
CA ALA A 1185 -119.49 -20.83 55.81
C ALA A 1185 -119.25 -20.76 57.33
N GLY A 1186 -118.18 -20.08 57.74
CA GLY A 1186 -117.73 -19.98 59.13
C GLY A 1186 -117.28 -21.30 59.78
N ALA A 1187 -117.19 -22.40 59.04
CA ALA A 1187 -116.79 -23.70 59.58
C ALA A 1187 -115.29 -23.77 59.85
N VAL A 1188 -114.90 -24.37 60.98
CA VAL A 1188 -113.50 -24.50 61.41
C VAL A 1188 -113.15 -25.97 61.63
N ALA A 1189 -112.15 -26.46 60.89
CA ALA A 1189 -111.64 -27.84 60.95
C ALA A 1189 -110.15 -27.82 61.32
N LEU A 1190 -109.80 -28.37 62.48
CA LEU A 1190 -108.43 -28.33 63.03
C LEU A 1190 -107.90 -29.76 63.24
N GLY A 1191 -106.79 -30.08 62.56
CA GLY A 1191 -106.10 -31.37 62.62
C GLY A 1191 -106.00 -32.06 61.26
N SER A 1192 -104.97 -32.89 61.07
CA SER A 1192 -104.81 -33.66 59.82
C SER A 1192 -105.97 -34.66 59.65
N GLY A 1193 -106.65 -34.60 58.51
CA GLY A 1193 -107.82 -35.42 58.21
C GLY A 1193 -109.11 -34.99 58.91
N SER A 1194 -109.13 -33.88 59.66
CA SER A 1194 -110.36 -33.41 60.30
C SER A 1194 -111.34 -32.88 59.26
N SER A 1195 -112.45 -33.57 59.02
CA SER A 1195 -113.54 -33.06 58.20
C SER A 1195 -114.74 -32.67 59.06
N THR A 1196 -115.51 -31.67 58.64
CA THR A 1196 -116.87 -31.42 59.14
C THR A 1196 -117.89 -32.41 58.56
N ARG A 1197 -117.46 -33.67 58.34
CA ARG A 1197 -118.21 -34.90 58.00
C ARG A 1197 -117.67 -36.00 58.93
N GLY A 1198 -118.52 -36.75 59.65
CA GLY A 1198 -118.08 -37.54 60.83
C GLY A 1198 -117.64 -39.01 60.60
N GLY A 1199 -116.58 -39.45 61.32
CA GLY A 1199 -116.01 -40.82 61.41
C GLY A 1199 -114.51 -40.90 61.05
N GLY A 1200 -113.68 -41.87 61.46
CA GLY A 1200 -113.78 -43.05 62.36
C GLY A 1200 -112.88 -44.21 61.83
N ASP A 1201 -112.19 -45.07 62.61
CA ASP A 1201 -111.93 -45.20 64.07
C ASP A 1201 -110.60 -46.00 64.34
N HIS A 1202 -110.00 -45.84 65.54
CA HIS A 1202 -109.01 -46.73 66.27
C HIS A 1202 -107.47 -46.86 65.95
N ARG A 1203 -106.64 -46.34 66.89
CA ARG A 1203 -105.56 -46.97 67.75
C ARG A 1203 -104.15 -47.50 67.28
N ARG A 1204 -103.06 -46.91 67.87
CA ARG A 1204 -101.92 -47.53 68.68
C ARG A 1204 -100.80 -48.40 68.02
N ASP A 1205 -99.60 -48.74 68.59
CA ASP A 1205 -98.69 -48.25 69.70
C ASP A 1205 -97.26 -48.95 69.67
N LEU A 1206 -96.13 -48.17 69.71
CA LEU A 1206 -94.75 -48.50 70.26
C LEU A 1206 -93.99 -49.80 69.76
N ASN A 1207 -92.80 -50.29 70.21
CA ASN A 1207 -91.70 -49.91 71.17
C ASN A 1207 -90.33 -50.67 70.84
N GLY A 1208 -89.16 -50.36 71.47
CA GLY A 1208 -87.94 -51.24 71.49
C GLY A 1208 -86.52 -50.63 71.71
N THR A 1209 -85.52 -51.36 72.28
CA THR A 1209 -84.14 -50.85 72.64
C THR A 1209 -82.97 -51.89 72.79
N ALA A 1210 -81.71 -51.48 72.48
CA ALA A 1210 -80.36 -52.05 72.83
C ALA A 1210 -79.97 -53.46 72.26
N TYR A 1211 -78.71 -53.86 71.97
CA TYR A 1211 -77.36 -53.57 72.53
C TYR A 1211 -76.22 -53.62 71.45
N THR A 1212 -75.02 -53.08 71.76
CA THR A 1212 -73.67 -53.27 71.11
C THR A 1212 -73.45 -53.14 69.58
N THR A 1213 -72.37 -52.44 69.21
CA THR A 1213 -71.96 -52.06 67.85
C THR A 1213 -70.82 -52.91 67.25
N PRO A 1214 -70.84 -53.13 65.93
CA PRO A 1214 -69.77 -52.65 65.06
C PRO A 1214 -69.94 -51.15 64.73
N ALA A 1215 -68.83 -50.43 64.59
CA ALA A 1215 -68.77 -48.97 64.42
C ALA A 1215 -69.42 -48.48 63.10
N LEU A 1216 -69.91 -47.24 62.94
CA LEU A 1216 -70.24 -46.09 63.82
C LEU A 1216 -71.21 -45.22 62.95
N ARG A 1217 -72.47 -44.86 63.25
CA ARG A 1217 -73.19 -44.29 64.42
C ARG A 1217 -73.05 -42.76 64.59
N ARG A 1218 -74.21 -42.08 64.53
CA ARG A 1218 -74.54 -40.66 64.87
C ARG A 1218 -74.03 -39.59 63.87
N ALA A 1219 -74.83 -38.65 63.35
CA ALA A 1219 -76.02 -37.89 63.80
C ALA A 1219 -75.75 -36.63 64.65
N ALA A 1220 -76.40 -35.55 64.23
CA ALA A 1220 -76.69 -34.29 64.92
C ALA A 1220 -75.52 -33.37 65.36
N ARG A 1221 -75.40 -32.23 64.67
CA ARG A 1221 -76.19 -31.06 65.12
C ARG A 1221 -77.48 -31.02 64.30
#